data_AF-A0A8K0S3A9-F1
#
_entry.id   AF-A0A8K0S3A9-F1
#
_cell.length_a   1.000
_cell.length_b   1.000
_cell.length_c   1.000
_cell.angle_alpha   90.00
_cell.angle_beta   90.00
_cell.angle_gamma   90.00
#
_symmetry.space_group_name_H-M   'P 1'
#
loop_
_entity.id
_entity.type
_entity.pdbx_description
1 polymer ?
#
loop_
_entity_poly.entity_id
_entity_poly.type
_entity_poly.pdbx_seq_one_letter_code
_entity_poly.pdbx_strand_id
1 'polypeptide(L)'
;MSTTTISFTNSLNFSVQVYDSFSPQDTSNYFGILTLLATVPANSTAPVNLIRSSSVLIASNATTNSPLARFIYLPNVNTGPFAVGQADMDAMAQAIDFITFIISNPQDPLTVAFNALWKDQTKPLVAPVTNFFAQHPTYASCTFATYIMGIVYAAEQPVSKSMPMDQAVYSLSSLVTSMGGSWPTGFPDVTVTKFTCNTSNGVLAIQAEVDISLLPAKSDEALNFFTSLFDSQQLQTSIRINHAISSGLVGTELAIRLDTMQVPCGDLGTMTINNPTATIDLNPLYRFVTFEVAGSIPFDIFDKKFDADVNMTIDNLEASFGVVIDGDDTTLPTPTLMKGVHFSSFGVGIGVFYEPPGAVVGLSGQLQIGDAASGTQAIFDDNSFVVMCQLESGVPNPLYVFFYVPQMELTDVITIFTNSQCPLQVPVSFKDLFFQWSENPTENVVLPDGSHSLMGYGFRCRADIRFLSFYGDVAIDLQDGLKADIEMAPLSFGSLFLLEGNGRGVNVKVDAAGNPINNNHLATTVAQRQAIKDATTQQLVAGGGPVLKIETSTSPYLHLYASVSLFEVSNEQLTAKITSTAITFDLDFSGISNSKMSCALNGLDNMSATFEYGIDQNIALPTINNVSLGSLDLETTISTHLGLVLTPSSVIITVGGSFDFEGATLTISDFVVAVFISTLSDIQAVIVSQIEQDAGNIFSTLLSTAAQWASKVAQGVITAVDSVASVLLNVWDQTASEVADTMKDAGFDAQDIATGLKDFFNLGPSEIHGLLRQIGFSDREIFMVFQAFGGPSFGQFASTLSGGGGGDVLDGL
;
A
#
# COMPACT_ATOMS: atom_id res chain seq x y z
N MET A 1 -5.46 9.41 68.66
CA MET A 1 -6.68 8.68 69.05
C MET A 1 -6.45 8.08 70.44
N SER A 2 -7.38 8.19 71.38
CA SER A 2 -7.22 7.52 72.69
C SER A 2 -7.38 6.01 72.51
N THR A 3 -6.34 5.24 72.82
CA THR A 3 -6.42 3.77 72.86
C THR A 3 -7.35 3.36 73.99
N THR A 4 -8.38 2.59 73.66
CA THR A 4 -9.33 2.06 74.66
C THR A 4 -8.81 0.72 75.14
N THR A 5 -8.74 0.50 76.45
CA THR A 5 -8.30 -0.79 77.01
C THR A 5 -9.50 -1.52 77.60
N ILE A 6 -9.70 -2.78 77.19
CA ILE A 6 -10.69 -3.69 77.78
C ILE A 6 -9.98 -4.71 78.69
N SER A 7 -10.70 -5.24 79.67
CA SER A 7 -10.24 -6.36 80.49
C SER A 7 -10.78 -7.67 79.89
N PHE A 8 -9.89 -8.56 79.46
CA PHE A 8 -10.25 -9.82 78.81
C PHE A 8 -9.93 -11.02 79.72
N THR A 9 -10.92 -11.85 80.03
CA THR A 9 -10.77 -13.00 80.94
C THR A 9 -10.73 -14.32 80.17
N ASN A 10 -9.66 -15.07 80.33
CA ASN A 10 -9.51 -16.42 79.80
C ASN A 10 -9.72 -17.44 80.93
N SER A 11 -10.84 -18.16 80.90
CA SER A 11 -11.18 -19.21 81.88
C SER A 11 -10.78 -20.62 81.40
N LEU A 12 -10.02 -20.73 80.32
CA LEU A 12 -9.56 -21.98 79.73
C LEU A 12 -8.16 -22.33 80.25
N ASN A 13 -7.79 -23.61 80.15
CA ASN A 13 -6.50 -24.14 80.61
C ASN A 13 -5.34 -23.94 79.61
N PHE A 14 -5.56 -23.20 78.53
CA PHE A 14 -4.56 -22.83 77.54
C PHE A 14 -4.60 -21.32 77.26
N SER A 15 -3.52 -20.76 76.70
CA SER A 15 -3.47 -19.34 76.33
C SER A 15 -4.38 -19.04 75.14
N VAL A 16 -4.98 -17.85 75.16
CA VAL A 16 -5.90 -17.37 74.13
C VAL A 16 -5.32 -16.15 73.44
N GLN A 17 -5.32 -16.14 72.11
CA GLN A 17 -4.96 -14.97 71.32
C GLN A 17 -6.22 -14.16 71.01
N VAL A 18 -6.12 -12.83 71.12
CA VAL A 18 -7.23 -11.90 70.84
C VAL A 18 -6.82 -11.03 69.66
N TYR A 19 -7.63 -11.07 68.60
CA TYR A 19 -7.43 -10.34 67.35
C TYR A 19 -8.48 -9.25 67.16
N ASP A 20 -8.10 -8.10 66.60
CA ASP A 20 -9.03 -7.19 65.93
C ASP A 20 -9.38 -7.79 64.57
N SER A 21 -10.66 -7.84 64.22
CA SER A 21 -11.21 -8.42 62.99
C SER A 21 -12.01 -7.34 62.24
N PHE A 22 -11.37 -6.21 61.96
CA PHE A 22 -12.02 -5.02 61.44
C PHE A 22 -11.98 -4.92 59.91
N SER A 23 -13.00 -4.30 59.31
CA SER A 23 -12.97 -3.77 57.94
C SER A 23 -13.27 -2.27 57.97
N PRO A 24 -12.38 -1.40 57.45
CA PRO A 24 -12.61 0.05 57.40
C PRO A 24 -13.72 0.46 56.43
N GLN A 25 -14.04 -0.40 55.46
CA GLN A 25 -15.00 -0.08 54.40
C GLN A 25 -16.42 -0.59 54.69
N ASP A 26 -16.58 -1.56 55.61
CA ASP A 26 -17.88 -2.14 55.92
C ASP A 26 -18.00 -2.60 57.38
N THR A 27 -18.88 -1.91 58.13
CA THR A 27 -19.20 -2.25 59.52
C THR A 27 -20.12 -3.46 59.66
N SER A 28 -20.67 -3.98 58.56
CA SER A 28 -21.52 -5.17 58.50
C SER A 28 -20.76 -6.47 58.17
N ASN A 29 -19.44 -6.38 58.02
CA ASN A 29 -18.56 -7.51 57.71
C ASN A 29 -18.65 -8.64 58.77
N TYR A 30 -18.71 -9.89 58.29
CA TYR A 30 -18.81 -11.07 59.15
C TYR A 30 -17.45 -11.55 59.65
N PHE A 31 -16.39 -11.35 58.86
CA PHE A 31 -15.00 -11.69 59.21
C PHE A 31 -14.04 -10.68 58.58
N GLY A 32 -13.18 -10.06 59.37
CA GLY A 32 -12.28 -8.97 58.93
C GLY A 32 -10.82 -9.37 58.91
N ILE A 33 -9.98 -8.44 58.45
CA ILE A 33 -8.53 -8.61 58.47
C ILE A 33 -8.09 -8.70 59.93
N LEU A 34 -7.40 -9.78 60.27
CA LEU A 34 -6.97 -10.04 61.63
C LEU A 34 -5.70 -9.26 61.97
N THR A 35 -5.70 -8.63 63.14
CA THR A 35 -4.52 -8.02 63.75
C THR A 35 -4.41 -8.49 65.19
N LEU A 36 -3.33 -9.19 65.54
CA LEU A 36 -3.12 -9.68 66.91
C LEU A 36 -3.01 -8.49 67.88
N LEU A 37 -3.87 -8.46 68.90
CA LEU A 37 -3.87 -7.42 69.94
C LEU A 37 -3.16 -7.88 71.21
N ALA A 38 -3.42 -9.12 71.64
CA ALA A 38 -2.88 -9.66 72.88
C ALA A 38 -2.88 -11.19 72.90
N THR A 39 -2.04 -11.76 73.77
CA THR A 39 -2.14 -13.16 74.20
C THR A 39 -2.47 -13.18 75.69
N VAL A 40 -3.61 -13.76 76.06
CA VAL A 40 -4.11 -13.87 77.43
C VAL A 40 -3.77 -15.27 77.96
N PRO A 41 -2.90 -15.41 78.97
CA PRO A 41 -2.54 -16.70 79.53
C PRO A 41 -3.73 -17.51 80.05
N ALA A 42 -3.56 -18.82 80.16
CA ALA A 42 -4.55 -19.73 80.75
C ALA A 42 -5.01 -19.25 82.14
N ASN A 43 -6.31 -19.39 82.44
CA ASN A 43 -6.92 -19.05 83.73
C ASN A 43 -6.54 -17.66 84.27
N SER A 44 -6.49 -16.66 83.40
CA SER A 44 -6.04 -15.31 83.74
C SER A 44 -6.91 -14.23 83.12
N THR A 45 -6.81 -13.02 83.65
CA THR A 45 -7.40 -11.82 83.07
C THR A 45 -6.26 -10.87 82.68
N ALA A 46 -6.27 -10.38 81.44
CA ALA A 46 -5.26 -9.46 80.94
C ALA A 46 -5.90 -8.24 80.25
N PRO A 47 -5.24 -7.07 80.29
CA PRO A 47 -5.69 -5.91 79.50
C PRO A 47 -5.44 -6.14 78.01
N VAL A 48 -6.40 -5.77 77.17
CA VAL A 48 -6.28 -5.77 75.70
C VAL A 48 -6.50 -4.35 75.20
N ASN A 49 -5.48 -3.80 74.52
CA ASN A 49 -5.55 -2.46 73.95
C ASN A 49 -6.22 -2.51 72.59
N LEU A 50 -7.39 -1.90 72.50
CA LEU A 50 -8.11 -1.73 71.24
C LEU A 50 -7.45 -0.64 70.40
N ILE A 51 -7.29 -0.94 69.12
CA ILE A 51 -6.71 -0.02 68.13
C ILE A 51 -7.76 0.86 67.45
N ARG A 52 -9.05 0.74 67.84
CA ARG A 52 -10.20 1.43 67.23
C ARG A 52 -11.22 1.86 68.27
N SER A 53 -12.04 2.86 67.92
CA SER A 53 -13.16 3.33 68.76
C SER A 53 -14.27 2.29 68.86
N SER A 54 -14.58 1.58 67.77
CA SER A 54 -15.44 0.39 67.75
C SER A 54 -14.62 -0.79 67.21
N SER A 55 -14.68 -1.94 67.87
CA SER A 55 -13.84 -3.11 67.51
C SER A 55 -14.68 -4.38 67.42
N VAL A 56 -14.31 -5.27 66.51
CA VAL A 56 -14.81 -6.65 66.46
C VAL A 56 -13.64 -7.53 66.84
N LEU A 57 -13.79 -8.35 67.88
CA LEU A 57 -12.72 -9.17 68.39
C LEU A 57 -12.97 -10.64 68.11
N ILE A 58 -11.92 -11.36 67.73
CA ILE A 58 -11.93 -12.82 67.64
C ILE A 58 -10.91 -13.37 68.63
N ALA A 59 -11.35 -14.31 69.46
CA ALA A 59 -10.50 -15.05 70.37
C ALA A 59 -10.23 -16.45 69.80
N SER A 60 -8.98 -16.90 69.86
CA SER A 60 -8.57 -18.23 69.40
C SER A 60 -7.65 -18.92 70.38
N ASN A 61 -7.54 -20.24 70.26
CA ASN A 61 -6.56 -21.01 71.00
C ASN A 61 -5.16 -20.71 70.47
N ALA A 62 -4.25 -20.24 71.33
CA ALA A 62 -2.90 -19.82 70.93
C ALA A 62 -2.00 -20.97 70.42
N THR A 63 -2.43 -22.23 70.56
CA THR A 63 -1.68 -23.42 70.10
C THR A 63 -2.25 -24.00 68.82
N THR A 64 -3.57 -24.14 68.72
CA THR A 64 -4.25 -24.77 67.58
C THR A 64 -4.81 -23.77 66.57
N ASN A 65 -4.76 -22.48 66.91
CA ASN A 65 -5.37 -21.35 66.18
C ASN A 65 -6.87 -21.49 65.92
N SER A 66 -7.52 -22.47 66.56
CA SER A 66 -8.96 -22.69 66.43
C SER A 66 -9.73 -21.54 67.06
N PRO A 67 -10.69 -20.93 66.34
CA PRO A 67 -11.50 -19.85 66.89
C PRO A 67 -12.35 -20.35 68.06
N LEU A 68 -12.60 -19.46 69.03
CA LEU A 68 -13.32 -19.74 70.28
C LEU A 68 -14.56 -18.86 70.40
N ALA A 69 -14.42 -17.54 70.24
CA ALA A 69 -15.51 -16.61 70.44
C ALA A 69 -15.31 -15.32 69.64
N ARG A 70 -16.42 -14.64 69.32
CA ARG A 70 -16.46 -13.33 68.67
C ARG A 70 -17.13 -12.30 69.59
N PHE A 71 -16.50 -11.15 69.76
CA PHE A 71 -17.01 -10.05 70.59
C PHE A 71 -17.16 -8.77 69.77
N ILE A 72 -18.05 -7.88 70.20
CA ILE A 72 -18.20 -6.55 69.61
C ILE A 72 -18.05 -5.52 70.74
N TYR A 73 -17.13 -4.58 70.57
CA TYR A 73 -16.97 -3.41 71.43
C TYR A 73 -17.54 -2.17 70.75
N LEU A 74 -18.43 -1.46 71.45
CA LEU A 74 -18.98 -0.16 71.03
C LEU A 74 -18.83 0.85 72.19
N PRO A 75 -18.39 2.10 71.95
CA PRO A 75 -18.11 3.08 73.01
C PRO A 75 -19.26 3.39 73.99
N ASN A 76 -20.51 3.09 73.62
CA ASN A 76 -21.72 3.55 74.33
C ASN A 76 -22.77 2.45 74.54
N VAL A 77 -22.44 1.18 74.28
CA VAL A 77 -23.36 0.05 74.48
C VAL A 77 -22.73 -0.91 75.47
N ASN A 78 -23.49 -1.25 76.52
CA ASN A 78 -23.12 -2.12 77.64
C ASN A 78 -22.06 -3.16 77.22
N THR A 79 -20.80 -2.89 77.56
CA THR A 79 -19.65 -3.70 77.18
C THR A 79 -19.70 -4.98 78.00
N GLY A 80 -20.30 -6.03 77.43
CA GLY A 80 -20.46 -7.32 78.09
C GLY A 80 -19.12 -7.89 78.56
N PRO A 81 -19.12 -8.94 79.40
CA PRO A 81 -17.86 -9.53 79.83
C PRO A 81 -17.09 -10.04 78.61
N PHE A 82 -15.93 -9.44 78.34
CA PHE A 82 -14.97 -9.97 77.37
C PHE A 82 -14.30 -11.17 78.00
N ALA A 83 -14.89 -12.35 77.84
CA ALA A 83 -14.42 -13.56 78.46
C ALA A 83 -14.64 -14.76 77.54
N VAL A 84 -13.71 -15.71 77.59
CA VAL A 84 -13.85 -17.03 76.97
C VAL A 84 -13.81 -18.12 78.02
N GLY A 85 -14.66 -19.12 77.88
CA GLY A 85 -14.73 -20.27 78.77
C GLY A 85 -15.14 -21.56 78.04
N GLN A 86 -15.39 -22.60 78.82
CA GLN A 86 -15.70 -23.94 78.31
C GLN A 86 -16.90 -23.95 77.35
N ALA A 87 -17.94 -23.15 77.63
CA ALA A 87 -19.13 -23.07 76.79
C ALA A 87 -18.83 -22.54 75.37
N ASP A 88 -17.89 -21.60 75.22
CA ASP A 88 -17.48 -21.07 73.92
C ASP A 88 -16.71 -22.13 73.12
N MET A 89 -15.84 -22.88 73.79
CA MET A 89 -15.13 -24.01 73.19
C MET A 89 -16.09 -25.11 72.73
N ASP A 90 -17.08 -25.47 73.55
CA ASP A 90 -18.10 -26.47 73.21
C ASP A 90 -18.99 -26.00 72.04
N ALA A 91 -19.36 -24.71 72.02
CA ALA A 91 -20.14 -24.12 70.93
C ALA A 91 -19.37 -24.12 69.59
N MET A 92 -18.06 -23.83 69.63
CA MET A 92 -17.22 -23.92 68.44
C MET A 92 -16.97 -25.35 67.99
N ALA A 93 -16.84 -26.31 68.92
CA ALA A 93 -16.74 -27.72 68.58
C ALA A 93 -17.99 -28.21 67.84
N GLN A 94 -19.20 -27.87 68.32
CA GLN A 94 -20.45 -28.18 67.61
C GLN A 94 -20.51 -27.53 66.21
N ALA A 95 -19.99 -26.31 66.05
CA ALA A 95 -19.96 -25.63 64.76
C ALA A 95 -19.04 -26.35 63.77
N ILE A 96 -17.84 -26.75 64.21
CA ILE A 96 -16.89 -27.52 63.40
C ILE A 96 -17.45 -28.90 63.03
N ASP A 97 -18.12 -29.57 63.97
CA ASP A 97 -18.79 -30.86 63.72
C ASP A 97 -19.91 -30.72 62.68
N PHE A 98 -20.72 -29.66 62.78
CA PHE A 98 -21.76 -29.35 61.79
C PHE A 98 -21.17 -29.09 60.40
N ILE A 99 -20.12 -28.27 60.31
CA ILE A 99 -19.44 -27.95 59.05
C ILE A 99 -18.87 -29.22 58.42
N THR A 100 -18.22 -30.07 59.21
CA THR A 100 -17.70 -31.37 58.77
C THR A 100 -18.82 -32.27 58.25
N PHE A 101 -19.95 -32.28 58.94
CA PHE A 101 -21.14 -33.04 58.54
C PHE A 101 -21.69 -32.57 57.19
N ILE A 102 -21.94 -31.27 57.01
CA ILE A 102 -22.56 -30.75 55.76
C ILE A 102 -21.61 -30.89 54.56
N ILE A 103 -20.30 -30.74 54.75
CA ILE A 103 -19.29 -30.96 53.69
C ILE A 103 -19.29 -32.43 53.26
N SER A 104 -19.37 -33.36 54.22
CA SER A 104 -19.33 -34.80 53.93
C SER A 104 -20.66 -35.35 53.42
N ASN A 105 -21.78 -34.65 53.66
CA ASN A 105 -23.13 -35.11 53.37
C ASN A 105 -23.95 -34.03 52.62
N PRO A 106 -23.57 -33.66 51.39
CA PRO A 106 -24.17 -32.54 50.66
C PRO A 106 -25.65 -32.72 50.28
N GLN A 107 -26.12 -33.98 50.23
CA GLN A 107 -27.50 -34.34 49.87
C GLN A 107 -28.38 -34.70 51.07
N ASP A 108 -27.84 -34.66 52.30
CA ASP A 108 -28.63 -34.93 53.50
C ASP A 108 -29.74 -33.87 53.67
N PRO A 109 -30.96 -34.25 54.09
CA PRO A 109 -32.06 -33.29 54.26
C PRO A 109 -31.71 -32.09 55.16
N LEU A 110 -30.89 -32.28 56.19
CA LEU A 110 -30.42 -31.20 57.06
C LEU A 110 -29.51 -30.24 56.30
N THR A 111 -28.57 -30.76 55.51
CA THR A 111 -27.66 -29.98 54.66
C THR A 111 -28.43 -29.21 53.59
N VAL A 112 -29.39 -29.85 52.92
CA VAL A 112 -30.23 -29.21 51.91
C VAL A 112 -31.07 -28.09 52.51
N ALA A 113 -31.67 -28.32 53.69
CA ALA A 113 -32.46 -27.32 54.40
C ALA A 113 -31.60 -26.13 54.87
N PHE A 114 -30.39 -26.39 55.38
CA PHE A 114 -29.45 -25.34 55.77
C PHE A 114 -28.98 -24.52 54.56
N ASN A 115 -28.58 -25.19 53.47
CA ASN A 115 -28.14 -24.54 52.23
C ASN A 115 -29.25 -23.70 51.58
N ALA A 116 -30.53 -24.03 51.80
CA ALA A 116 -31.65 -23.24 51.32
C ALA A 116 -31.76 -21.86 52.02
N LEU A 117 -31.26 -21.72 53.26
CA LEU A 117 -31.26 -20.43 53.98
C LEU A 117 -30.41 -19.38 53.23
N TRP A 118 -29.29 -19.80 52.65
CA TRP A 118 -28.40 -18.95 51.85
C TRP A 118 -29.05 -18.49 50.52
N LYS A 119 -30.13 -19.14 50.10
CA LYS A 119 -30.88 -18.81 48.88
C LYS A 119 -32.08 -17.88 49.11
N ASP A 120 -32.54 -17.68 50.35
CA ASP A 120 -33.62 -16.71 50.69
C ASP A 120 -33.01 -15.30 50.85
N GLN A 121 -33.05 -14.54 49.76
CA GLN A 121 -32.44 -13.20 49.67
C GLN A 121 -33.28 -12.08 50.31
N THR A 122 -34.45 -12.40 50.86
CA THR A 122 -35.36 -11.40 51.44
C THR A 122 -35.03 -11.05 52.89
N LYS A 123 -34.06 -11.72 53.51
CA LYS A 123 -33.73 -11.60 54.94
C LYS A 123 -32.22 -11.58 55.20
N PRO A 124 -31.73 -10.75 56.14
CA PRO A 124 -30.35 -10.84 56.63
C PRO A 124 -30.07 -12.22 57.25
N LEU A 125 -28.96 -12.87 56.89
CA LEU A 125 -28.69 -14.29 57.19
C LEU A 125 -28.44 -14.60 58.69
N VAL A 126 -28.08 -13.60 59.49
CA VAL A 126 -27.73 -13.78 60.91
C VAL A 126 -28.85 -14.46 61.71
N ALA A 127 -30.09 -13.96 61.59
CA ALA A 127 -31.22 -14.48 62.36
C ALA A 127 -31.74 -15.83 61.83
N PRO A 128 -31.96 -16.04 60.51
CA PRO A 128 -32.34 -17.35 59.96
C PRO A 128 -31.37 -18.47 60.30
N VAL A 129 -30.06 -18.23 60.17
CA VAL A 129 -29.02 -19.24 60.47
C VAL A 129 -28.99 -19.55 61.97
N THR A 130 -29.04 -18.53 62.83
CA THR A 130 -29.04 -18.76 64.29
C THR A 130 -30.32 -19.49 64.74
N ASN A 131 -31.47 -19.16 64.16
CA ASN A 131 -32.73 -19.85 64.44
C ASN A 131 -32.74 -21.29 63.95
N PHE A 132 -32.09 -21.58 62.82
CA PHE A 132 -31.92 -22.95 62.33
C PHE A 132 -31.18 -23.81 63.36
N PHE A 133 -30.04 -23.34 63.88
CA PHE A 133 -29.28 -24.09 64.88
C PHE A 133 -30.06 -24.30 66.17
N ALA A 134 -30.77 -23.28 66.66
CA ALA A 134 -31.62 -23.39 67.85
C ALA A 134 -32.71 -24.48 67.75
N GLN A 135 -33.14 -24.84 66.53
CA GLN A 135 -34.15 -25.88 66.29
C GLN A 135 -33.56 -27.29 66.20
N HIS A 136 -32.23 -27.44 66.21
CA HIS A 136 -31.54 -28.73 66.06
C HIS A 136 -30.72 -29.04 67.33
N PRO A 137 -31.21 -29.91 68.24
CA PRO A 137 -30.58 -30.13 69.55
C PRO A 137 -29.09 -30.49 69.52
N THR A 138 -28.63 -31.22 68.50
CA THR A 138 -27.23 -31.61 68.31
C THR A 138 -26.29 -30.40 68.10
N TYR A 139 -26.82 -29.31 67.53
CA TYR A 139 -26.05 -28.12 67.15
C TYR A 139 -26.64 -26.85 67.80
N ALA A 140 -27.37 -26.99 68.90
CA ALA A 140 -28.13 -25.90 69.50
C ALA A 140 -27.25 -24.77 70.08
N SER A 141 -25.97 -25.03 70.32
CA SER A 141 -24.99 -24.01 70.74
C SER A 141 -24.36 -23.26 69.55
N CYS A 142 -24.59 -23.71 68.32
CA CYS A 142 -24.14 -23.02 67.12
C CYS A 142 -24.93 -21.73 66.89
N THR A 143 -24.23 -20.70 66.43
CA THR A 143 -24.79 -19.42 66.02
C THR A 143 -24.27 -19.08 64.63
N PHE A 144 -24.84 -18.05 64.00
CA PHE A 144 -24.24 -17.53 62.77
C PHE A 144 -22.75 -17.15 62.95
N ALA A 145 -22.38 -16.54 64.08
CA ALA A 145 -21.00 -16.14 64.33
C ALA A 145 -20.05 -17.33 64.48
N THR A 146 -20.44 -18.37 65.23
CA THR A 146 -19.61 -19.58 65.38
C THR A 146 -19.52 -20.38 64.08
N TYR A 147 -20.59 -20.39 63.29
CA TYR A 147 -20.56 -20.98 61.94
C TYR A 147 -19.59 -20.24 61.01
N ILE A 148 -19.66 -18.90 60.91
CA ILE A 148 -18.74 -18.12 60.07
C ILE A 148 -17.29 -18.30 60.51
N MET A 149 -17.00 -18.27 61.82
CA MET A 149 -15.62 -18.54 62.29
C MET A 149 -15.19 -19.97 61.96
N GLY A 150 -16.09 -20.94 62.10
CA GLY A 150 -15.82 -22.34 61.79
C GLY A 150 -15.51 -22.59 60.32
N ILE A 151 -16.26 -21.97 59.39
CA ILE A 151 -16.02 -22.16 57.94
C ILE A 151 -14.71 -21.51 57.51
N VAL A 152 -14.34 -20.37 58.11
CA VAL A 152 -13.05 -19.72 57.84
C VAL A 152 -11.90 -20.61 58.33
N TYR A 153 -12.03 -21.18 59.52
CA TYR A 153 -11.06 -22.14 60.05
C TYR A 153 -11.00 -23.45 59.23
N ALA A 154 -12.14 -23.91 58.70
CA ALA A 154 -12.18 -25.08 57.83
C ALA A 154 -11.51 -24.84 56.47
N ALA A 155 -11.61 -23.62 55.94
CA ALA A 155 -10.99 -23.20 54.69
C ALA A 155 -9.49 -22.89 54.82
N GLU A 156 -8.95 -22.84 56.04
CA GLU A 156 -7.52 -22.62 56.28
C GLU A 156 -6.67 -23.78 55.70
N GLN A 157 -5.69 -23.42 54.89
CA GLN A 157 -4.78 -24.37 54.25
C GLN A 157 -3.93 -25.09 55.30
N PRO A 158 -3.63 -26.40 55.13
CA PRO A 158 -2.87 -27.19 56.09
C PRO A 158 -1.52 -26.57 56.49
N VAL A 159 -0.88 -25.84 55.57
CA VAL A 159 0.41 -25.16 55.78
C VAL A 159 0.34 -24.05 56.84
N SER A 160 -0.84 -23.44 57.05
CA SER A 160 -0.99 -22.30 57.96
C SER A 160 -1.67 -22.61 59.28
N LYS A 161 -2.26 -23.81 59.47
CA LYS A 161 -2.96 -24.19 60.73
C LYS A 161 -2.10 -24.10 62.00
N SER A 162 -0.77 -24.17 61.89
CA SER A 162 0.17 -23.99 63.01
C SER A 162 0.66 -22.55 63.18
N MET A 163 0.23 -21.61 62.33
CA MET A 163 0.63 -20.21 62.33
C MET A 163 -0.47 -19.35 62.98
N PRO A 164 -0.11 -18.23 63.62
CA PRO A 164 -1.10 -17.26 64.12
C PRO A 164 -2.14 -16.91 63.06
N MET A 165 -3.40 -16.71 63.47
CA MET A 165 -4.52 -16.51 62.52
C MET A 165 -4.37 -15.28 61.60
N ASP A 166 -3.56 -14.28 61.99
CA ASP A 166 -3.22 -13.11 61.16
C ASP A 166 -2.20 -13.42 60.05
N GLN A 167 -1.61 -14.62 60.06
CA GLN A 167 -0.73 -15.18 59.02
C GLN A 167 -1.38 -16.35 58.28
N ALA A 168 -2.65 -16.65 58.59
CA ALA A 168 -3.36 -17.76 57.98
C ALA A 168 -3.62 -17.53 56.49
N VAL A 169 -3.61 -18.65 55.77
CA VAL A 169 -3.73 -18.72 54.33
C VAL A 169 -4.91 -19.62 54.00
N TYR A 170 -5.84 -19.14 53.18
CA TYR A 170 -7.15 -19.77 53.00
C TYR A 170 -7.38 -20.26 51.57
N SER A 171 -8.11 -21.35 51.43
CA SER A 171 -8.69 -21.84 50.18
C SER A 171 -9.89 -20.98 49.81
N LEU A 172 -9.79 -20.23 48.71
CA LEU A 172 -10.90 -19.38 48.25
C LEU A 172 -12.11 -20.22 47.83
N SER A 173 -11.90 -21.31 47.10
CA SER A 173 -13.00 -22.20 46.70
C SER A 173 -13.72 -22.80 47.91
N SER A 174 -12.99 -23.13 48.98
CA SER A 174 -13.58 -23.64 50.22
C SER A 174 -14.35 -22.55 50.97
N LEU A 175 -13.83 -21.32 51.05
CA LEU A 175 -14.53 -20.16 51.62
C LEU A 175 -15.85 -19.94 50.87
N VAL A 176 -15.78 -19.87 49.54
CA VAL A 176 -16.93 -19.64 48.66
C VAL A 176 -17.99 -20.73 48.83
N THR A 177 -17.58 -22.00 48.75
CA THR A 177 -18.49 -23.14 48.83
C THR A 177 -19.15 -23.23 50.22
N SER A 178 -18.39 -23.03 51.28
CA SER A 178 -18.89 -23.11 52.66
C SER A 178 -19.79 -21.93 53.04
N MET A 179 -19.69 -20.81 52.33
CA MET A 179 -20.56 -19.63 52.43
C MET A 179 -21.76 -19.69 51.46
N GLY A 180 -22.03 -20.86 50.86
CA GLY A 180 -23.21 -21.08 50.00
C GLY A 180 -23.05 -20.56 48.57
N GLY A 181 -21.84 -20.18 48.14
CA GLY A 181 -21.51 -19.88 46.76
C GLY A 181 -21.23 -21.15 45.94
N SER A 182 -21.15 -21.00 44.62
CA SER A 182 -20.78 -22.10 43.72
C SER A 182 -19.44 -21.77 43.07
N TRP A 183 -18.41 -22.58 43.38
CA TRP A 183 -17.12 -22.46 42.70
C TRP A 183 -17.20 -23.06 41.28
N PRO A 184 -16.70 -22.39 40.23
CA PRO A 184 -16.79 -22.90 38.87
C PRO A 184 -16.11 -24.27 38.70
N THR A 185 -16.79 -25.20 38.03
CA THR A 185 -16.24 -26.55 37.78
C THR A 185 -15.06 -26.48 36.82
N GLY A 186 -13.92 -27.07 37.20
CA GLY A 186 -12.69 -27.06 36.40
C GLY A 186 -11.81 -25.83 36.63
N PHE A 187 -12.27 -24.85 37.42
CA PHE A 187 -11.42 -23.75 37.86
C PHE A 187 -10.64 -24.18 39.12
N PRO A 188 -9.30 -24.13 39.09
CA PRO A 188 -8.46 -24.51 40.22
C PRO A 188 -8.65 -23.59 41.44
N ASP A 189 -8.31 -24.08 42.63
CA ASP A 189 -8.41 -23.28 43.85
C ASP A 189 -7.40 -22.13 43.86
N VAL A 190 -7.80 -20.99 44.43
CA VAL A 190 -6.93 -19.82 44.60
C VAL A 190 -6.67 -19.63 46.08
N THR A 191 -5.40 -19.43 46.40
CA THR A 191 -4.98 -19.20 47.77
C THR A 191 -5.06 -17.71 48.11
N VAL A 192 -5.70 -17.37 49.22
CA VAL A 192 -5.90 -15.97 49.64
C VAL A 192 -5.43 -15.72 51.07
N THR A 193 -5.06 -14.47 51.36
CA THR A 193 -4.71 -14.00 52.70
C THR A 193 -5.42 -12.67 53.01
N LYS A 194 -5.35 -12.20 54.26
CA LYS A 194 -5.88 -10.91 54.73
C LYS A 194 -7.23 -10.52 54.14
N PHE A 195 -8.21 -11.41 54.25
CA PHE A 195 -9.51 -11.21 53.60
C PHE A 195 -10.55 -10.56 54.51
N THR A 196 -11.57 -9.99 53.88
CA THR A 196 -12.83 -9.58 54.49
C THR A 196 -13.98 -10.24 53.74
N CYS A 197 -15.09 -10.56 54.41
CA CYS A 197 -16.24 -11.16 53.74
C CYS A 197 -17.59 -10.64 54.25
N ASN A 198 -18.38 -10.07 53.36
CA ASN A 198 -19.74 -9.63 53.65
C ASN A 198 -20.74 -10.31 52.71
N THR A 199 -22.01 -10.29 53.10
CA THR A 199 -23.10 -10.61 52.17
C THR A 199 -24.13 -9.50 52.19
N SER A 200 -24.52 -9.03 51.02
CA SER A 200 -25.59 -8.03 50.87
C SER A 200 -26.39 -8.32 49.61
N ASN A 201 -27.73 -8.27 49.69
CA ASN A 201 -28.65 -8.44 48.56
C ASN A 201 -28.36 -9.67 47.68
N GLY A 202 -27.96 -10.79 48.29
CA GLY A 202 -27.66 -12.03 47.55
C GLY A 202 -26.30 -12.02 46.84
N VAL A 203 -25.39 -11.10 47.17
CA VAL A 203 -23.99 -11.11 46.71
C VAL A 203 -23.07 -11.36 47.90
N LEU A 204 -22.22 -12.40 47.82
CA LEU A 204 -21.07 -12.57 48.69
C LEU A 204 -19.91 -11.77 48.09
N ALA A 205 -19.42 -10.78 48.82
CA ALA A 205 -18.21 -10.07 48.43
C ALA A 205 -17.08 -10.45 49.37
N ILE A 206 -15.97 -10.91 48.79
CA ILE A 206 -14.74 -11.22 49.49
C ILE A 206 -13.68 -10.26 48.96
N GLN A 207 -13.12 -9.40 49.82
CA GLN A 207 -11.91 -8.67 49.47
C GLN A 207 -10.74 -9.40 50.08
N ALA A 208 -9.71 -9.76 49.30
CA ALA A 208 -8.58 -10.55 49.79
C ALA A 208 -7.28 -10.22 49.05
N GLU A 209 -6.15 -10.51 49.69
CA GLU A 209 -4.84 -10.53 49.04
C GLU A 209 -4.62 -11.88 48.34
N VAL A 210 -4.31 -11.84 47.04
CA VAL A 210 -3.94 -13.01 46.23
C VAL A 210 -2.46 -12.92 45.89
N ASP A 211 -1.73 -14.01 46.12
CA ASP A 211 -0.38 -14.20 45.59
C ASP A 211 -0.46 -14.72 44.15
N ILE A 212 -0.17 -13.86 43.18
CA ILE A 212 -0.31 -14.22 41.76
C ILE A 212 0.70 -15.27 41.31
N SER A 213 1.83 -15.42 42.00
CA SER A 213 2.83 -16.44 41.67
C SER A 213 2.39 -17.86 42.06
N LEU A 214 1.37 -17.96 42.91
CA LEU A 214 0.75 -19.21 43.30
C LEU A 214 -0.49 -19.53 42.47
N LEU A 215 -0.76 -18.72 41.43
CA LEU A 215 -1.89 -18.99 40.56
C LEU A 215 -1.64 -20.25 39.72
N PRO A 216 -2.65 -21.10 39.62
CA PRO A 216 -2.59 -22.30 38.81
C PRO A 216 -2.54 -21.93 37.31
N ALA A 217 -1.47 -22.35 36.61
CA ALA A 217 -1.24 -22.07 35.20
C ALA A 217 -0.91 -23.33 34.40
N LYS A 218 -1.05 -23.25 33.07
CA LYS A 218 -0.71 -24.37 32.16
C LYS A 218 0.79 -24.59 31.98
N SER A 219 1.60 -23.55 32.18
CA SER A 219 3.07 -23.62 32.15
C SER A 219 3.67 -22.50 33.00
N ASP A 220 4.92 -22.70 33.43
CA ASP A 220 5.67 -21.70 34.21
C ASP A 220 5.94 -20.43 33.37
N GLU A 221 6.13 -20.56 32.06
CA GLU A 221 6.33 -19.41 31.15
C GLU A 221 5.08 -18.53 31.07
N ALA A 222 3.89 -19.12 30.98
CA ALA A 222 2.64 -18.38 30.97
C ALA A 222 2.38 -17.68 32.31
N LEU A 223 2.71 -18.34 33.43
CA LEU A 223 2.60 -17.75 34.76
C LEU A 223 3.59 -16.61 34.96
N ASN A 224 4.83 -16.76 34.47
CA ASN A 224 5.85 -15.72 34.53
C ASN A 224 5.47 -14.51 33.67
N PHE A 225 4.93 -14.71 32.47
CA PHE A 225 4.38 -13.63 31.64
C PHE A 225 3.25 -12.91 32.35
N PHE A 226 2.25 -13.65 32.87
CA PHE A 226 1.13 -13.04 33.59
C PHE A 226 1.59 -12.27 34.83
N THR A 227 2.52 -12.84 35.61
CA THR A 227 3.11 -12.17 36.79
C THR A 227 3.86 -10.90 36.40
N SER A 228 4.54 -10.89 35.24
CA SER A 228 5.24 -9.70 34.75
C SER A 228 4.31 -8.53 34.41
N LEU A 229 3.00 -8.76 34.32
CA LEU A 229 2.03 -7.69 34.07
C LEU A 229 1.83 -6.76 35.27
N PHE A 230 2.22 -7.20 36.46
CA PHE A 230 1.90 -6.52 37.71
C PHE A 230 3.17 -6.09 38.45
N ASP A 231 3.13 -4.91 39.06
CA ASP A 231 4.27 -4.38 39.84
C ASP A 231 4.37 -5.01 41.25
N SER A 232 3.39 -5.82 41.65
CA SER A 232 3.34 -6.51 42.94
C SER A 232 2.93 -7.96 42.77
N GLN A 233 3.62 -8.85 43.48
CA GLN A 233 3.27 -10.26 43.60
C GLN A 233 2.00 -10.48 44.45
N GLN A 234 1.69 -9.54 45.36
CA GLN A 234 0.50 -9.57 46.19
C GLN A 234 -0.50 -8.54 45.67
N LEU A 235 -1.65 -9.00 45.16
CA LEU A 235 -2.68 -8.12 44.62
C LEU A 235 -3.90 -8.09 45.54
N GLN A 236 -4.41 -6.88 45.78
CA GLN A 236 -5.70 -6.70 46.42
C GLN A 236 -6.80 -7.03 45.41
N THR A 237 -7.61 -8.02 45.75
CA THR A 237 -8.66 -8.54 44.88
C THR A 237 -10.01 -8.41 45.54
N SER A 238 -11.03 -8.10 44.75
CA SER A 238 -12.43 -8.09 45.15
C SER A 238 -13.15 -9.16 44.36
N ILE A 239 -13.57 -10.20 45.04
CA ILE A 239 -14.35 -11.31 44.49
C ILE A 239 -15.82 -11.05 44.79
N ARG A 240 -16.65 -11.07 43.75
CA ARG A 240 -18.10 -10.92 43.86
C ARG A 240 -18.78 -12.16 43.32
N ILE A 241 -19.59 -12.80 44.18
CA ILE A 241 -20.33 -14.01 43.85
C ILE A 241 -21.80 -13.73 44.02
N ASN A 242 -22.54 -13.81 42.91
CA ASN A 242 -23.99 -13.61 42.92
C ASN A 242 -24.70 -14.94 43.21
N HIS A 243 -25.46 -14.99 44.31
CA HIS A 243 -26.28 -16.12 44.72
C HIS A 243 -27.69 -16.12 44.07
N ALA A 244 -28.05 -15.11 43.28
CA ALA A 244 -29.40 -14.97 42.72
C ALA A 244 -29.66 -15.96 41.56
N ILE A 245 -30.75 -16.74 41.67
CA ILE A 245 -31.26 -17.62 40.61
C ILE A 245 -32.60 -17.08 40.13
N SER A 246 -32.70 -16.76 38.84
CA SER A 246 -33.94 -16.99 38.07
C SER A 246 -33.79 -17.07 36.55
N SER A 247 -32.65 -16.71 35.94
CA SER A 247 -32.55 -16.80 34.47
C SER A 247 -31.10 -16.83 33.95
N GLY A 248 -30.49 -18.02 33.88
CA GLY A 248 -29.39 -18.35 32.96
C GLY A 248 -28.03 -17.65 33.10
N LEU A 249 -27.93 -16.46 33.67
CA LEU A 249 -26.70 -15.67 33.77
C LEU A 249 -26.11 -15.84 35.18
N VAL A 250 -25.25 -16.84 35.33
CA VAL A 250 -24.45 -17.06 36.54
C VAL A 250 -23.05 -16.54 36.26
N GLY A 251 -22.33 -16.02 37.27
CA GLY A 251 -20.92 -15.65 37.12
C GLY A 251 -20.24 -15.38 38.46
N THR A 252 -18.98 -15.81 38.61
CA THR A 252 -18.06 -15.30 39.64
C THR A 252 -17.23 -14.22 38.98
N GLU A 253 -17.29 -13.00 39.48
CA GLU A 253 -16.45 -11.90 39.01
C GLU A 253 -15.30 -11.71 40.00
N LEU A 254 -14.08 -11.72 39.48
CA LEU A 254 -12.88 -11.37 40.22
C LEU A 254 -12.35 -10.04 39.67
N ALA A 255 -12.50 -8.97 40.45
CA ALA A 255 -12.00 -7.65 40.10
C ALA A 255 -10.70 -7.37 40.84
N ILE A 256 -9.69 -6.89 40.12
CA ILE A 256 -8.39 -6.49 40.62
C ILE A 256 -8.24 -4.99 40.31
N ARG A 257 -7.88 -4.21 41.33
CA ARG A 257 -7.58 -2.78 41.16
C ARG A 257 -6.08 -2.56 41.35
N LEU A 258 -5.49 -1.83 40.43
CA LEU A 258 -4.06 -1.59 40.36
C LEU A 258 -3.78 -0.10 40.16
N ASP A 259 -2.64 0.35 40.66
CA ASP A 259 -2.14 1.70 40.35
C ASP A 259 -1.54 1.72 38.93
N THR A 260 -0.85 0.65 38.54
CA THR A 260 -0.19 0.48 37.24
C THR A 260 -0.22 -0.99 36.80
N MET A 261 -0.22 -1.23 35.48
CA MET A 261 -0.01 -2.54 34.86
C MET A 261 1.00 -2.38 33.71
N GLN A 262 1.92 -3.34 33.58
CA GLN A 262 2.99 -3.32 32.60
C GLN A 262 2.71 -4.36 31.50
N VAL A 263 2.56 -3.95 30.25
CA VAL A 263 2.34 -4.88 29.12
C VAL A 263 3.64 -5.05 28.34
N PRO A 264 4.29 -6.21 28.37
CA PRO A 264 5.50 -6.46 27.57
C PRO A 264 5.14 -6.56 26.08
N CYS A 265 5.87 -5.81 25.24
CA CYS A 265 5.63 -5.70 23.79
C CYS A 265 6.77 -6.32 22.96
N GLY A 266 7.42 -7.37 23.47
CA GLY A 266 8.56 -8.02 22.80
C GLY A 266 9.78 -7.10 22.72
N ASP A 267 10.43 -7.04 21.56
CA ASP A 267 11.61 -6.19 21.32
C ASP A 267 11.31 -4.69 21.42
N LEU A 268 10.04 -4.29 21.37
CA LEU A 268 9.63 -2.89 21.45
C LEU A 268 9.69 -2.33 22.88
N GLY A 269 9.85 -3.15 23.91
CA GLY A 269 9.90 -2.72 25.32
C GLY A 269 8.64 -3.08 26.12
N THR A 270 8.29 -2.25 27.12
CA THR A 270 7.15 -2.48 28.03
C THR A 270 6.26 -1.24 28.05
N MET A 271 4.95 -1.40 27.87
CA MET A 271 3.94 -0.34 27.91
C MET A 271 3.31 -0.23 29.30
N THR A 272 3.15 0.97 29.84
CA THR A 272 2.49 1.17 31.15
C THR A 272 1.04 1.62 30.98
N ILE A 273 0.11 0.88 31.57
CA ILE A 273 -1.29 1.26 31.75
C ILE A 273 -1.47 1.86 33.14
N ASN A 274 -1.95 3.11 33.20
CA ASN A 274 -2.18 3.86 34.43
C ASN A 274 -3.59 3.61 34.98
N ASN A 275 -3.68 3.46 36.30
CA ASN A 275 -4.89 3.16 37.06
C ASN A 275 -5.77 2.03 36.47
N PRO A 276 -5.20 0.87 36.08
CA PRO A 276 -6.00 -0.15 35.44
C PRO A 276 -6.99 -0.80 36.41
N THR A 277 -8.21 -1.00 35.92
CA THR A 277 -9.16 -1.95 36.49
C THR A 277 -9.12 -3.21 35.65
N ALA A 278 -8.71 -4.33 36.25
CA ALA A 278 -8.70 -5.63 35.59
C ALA A 278 -9.82 -6.50 36.17
N THR A 279 -10.69 -7.06 35.34
CA THR A 279 -11.74 -7.99 35.75
C THR A 279 -11.55 -9.34 35.09
N ILE A 280 -11.78 -10.39 35.86
CA ILE A 280 -11.80 -11.78 35.44
C ILE A 280 -13.24 -12.25 35.63
N ASP A 281 -13.94 -12.45 34.52
CA ASP A 281 -15.31 -12.91 34.53
C ASP A 281 -15.39 -14.42 34.28
N LEU A 282 -15.80 -15.14 35.32
CA LEU A 282 -16.01 -16.59 35.28
C LEU A 282 -17.50 -16.88 35.10
N ASN A 283 -17.97 -16.87 33.85
CA ASN A 283 -19.35 -17.21 33.53
C ASN A 283 -19.49 -18.72 33.24
N PRO A 284 -20.17 -19.52 34.07
CA PRO A 284 -20.37 -20.96 33.83
C PRO A 284 -21.17 -21.34 32.56
N LEU A 285 -21.83 -20.40 31.86
CA LEU A 285 -22.35 -20.68 30.52
C LEU A 285 -21.24 -20.74 29.47
N TYR A 286 -20.16 -19.97 29.67
CA TYR A 286 -18.98 -20.00 28.82
C TYR A 286 -18.01 -21.04 29.35
N ARG A 287 -17.37 -21.78 28.43
CA ARG A 287 -16.31 -22.76 28.80
C ARG A 287 -14.94 -22.09 28.89
N PHE A 288 -14.90 -20.77 28.95
CA PHE A 288 -13.70 -19.95 28.95
C PHE A 288 -13.89 -18.75 29.89
N VAL A 289 -12.77 -18.14 30.25
CA VAL A 289 -12.68 -16.96 31.12
C VAL A 289 -12.52 -15.74 30.23
N THR A 290 -13.23 -14.67 30.54
CA THR A 290 -12.99 -13.36 29.91
C THR A 290 -12.13 -12.53 30.87
N PHE A 291 -11.03 -12.00 30.35
CA PHE A 291 -10.19 -11.04 31.08
C PHE A 291 -10.35 -9.67 30.44
N GLU A 292 -10.86 -8.70 31.20
CA GLU A 292 -11.00 -7.32 30.75
C GLU A 292 -10.04 -6.41 31.50
N VAL A 293 -9.38 -5.48 30.81
CA VAL A 293 -8.55 -4.44 31.42
C VAL A 293 -8.95 -3.10 30.86
N ALA A 294 -9.37 -2.19 31.74
CA ALA A 294 -9.64 -0.79 31.38
C ALA A 294 -8.68 0.14 32.12
N GLY A 295 -8.07 1.10 31.43
CA GLY A 295 -7.16 2.08 32.03
C GLY A 295 -6.74 3.15 31.03
N SER A 296 -5.80 4.02 31.42
CA SER A 296 -5.29 5.07 30.54
C SER A 296 -3.83 4.84 30.18
N ILE A 297 -3.44 5.04 28.93
CA ILE A 297 -2.03 5.01 28.48
C ILE A 297 -1.60 6.41 28.02
N PRO A 298 -0.39 6.87 28.38
CA PRO A 298 0.19 8.06 27.79
C PRO A 298 0.63 7.76 26.36
N PHE A 299 0.31 8.65 25.43
CA PHE A 299 0.65 8.52 24.02
C PHE A 299 1.31 9.81 23.51
N ASP A 300 2.60 9.77 23.17
CA ASP A 300 3.34 10.92 22.65
C ASP A 300 3.62 10.72 21.14
N ILE A 301 2.98 11.49 20.27
CA ILE A 301 3.17 11.41 18.81
C ILE A 301 3.56 12.76 18.26
N PHE A 302 4.67 12.82 17.52
CA PHE A 302 5.11 14.03 16.81
C PHE A 302 5.07 15.27 17.72
N ASP A 303 5.69 15.18 18.90
CA ASP A 303 5.73 16.21 19.95
C ASP A 303 4.39 16.56 20.63
N LYS A 304 3.31 15.85 20.31
CA LYS A 304 1.98 16.04 20.92
C LYS A 304 1.66 14.90 21.88
N LYS A 305 1.16 15.27 23.06
CA LYS A 305 0.84 14.33 24.15
C LYS A 305 -0.66 14.11 24.24
N PHE A 306 -1.07 12.87 24.40
CA PHE A 306 -2.45 12.45 24.58
C PHE A 306 -2.56 11.47 25.75
N ASP A 307 -3.70 11.51 26.43
CA ASP A 307 -4.14 10.38 27.25
C ASP A 307 -5.12 9.56 26.39
N ALA A 308 -4.95 8.23 26.41
CA ALA A 308 -5.83 7.33 25.68
C ALA A 308 -6.44 6.29 26.62
N ASP A 309 -7.76 6.18 26.59
CA ASP A 309 -8.51 5.15 27.28
C ASP A 309 -8.34 3.82 26.53
N VAL A 310 -7.81 2.82 27.22
CA VAL A 310 -7.63 1.46 26.72
C VAL A 310 -8.67 0.56 27.35
N ASN A 311 -9.29 -0.28 26.53
CA ASN A 311 -10.04 -1.44 26.94
C ASN A 311 -9.49 -2.69 26.24
N MET A 312 -9.07 -3.68 27.01
CA MET A 312 -8.58 -4.96 26.52
C MET A 312 -9.57 -6.04 26.91
N THR A 313 -9.87 -6.97 26.02
CA THR A 313 -10.68 -8.17 26.30
C THR A 313 -9.95 -9.39 25.76
N ILE A 314 -9.65 -10.36 26.61
CA ILE A 314 -9.00 -11.62 26.23
C ILE A 314 -9.97 -12.78 26.48
N ASP A 315 -10.15 -13.65 25.49
CA ASP A 315 -10.89 -14.91 25.60
C ASP A 315 -10.05 -16.13 25.16
N ASN A 316 -10.69 -17.27 24.87
CA ASN A 316 -10.00 -18.50 24.46
C ASN A 316 -9.69 -18.60 22.95
N LEU A 317 -10.16 -17.66 22.13
CA LEU A 317 -9.98 -17.60 20.68
C LEU A 317 -9.13 -16.40 20.26
N GLU A 318 -9.36 -15.23 20.86
CA GLU A 318 -8.71 -13.98 20.48
C GLU A 318 -8.52 -13.00 21.65
N ALA A 319 -7.70 -11.98 21.40
CA ALA A 319 -7.57 -10.82 22.26
C ALA A 319 -7.91 -9.57 21.47
N SER A 320 -8.87 -8.81 21.98
CA SER A 320 -9.34 -7.56 21.40
C SER A 320 -8.82 -6.38 22.21
N PHE A 321 -8.35 -5.34 21.53
CA PHE A 321 -7.85 -4.11 22.12
C PHE A 321 -8.59 -2.93 21.49
N GLY A 322 -9.40 -2.25 22.28
CA GLY A 322 -9.99 -0.97 21.93
C GLY A 322 -9.18 0.14 22.58
N VAL A 323 -8.78 1.15 21.81
CA VAL A 323 -8.16 2.35 22.35
C VAL A 323 -8.87 3.57 21.80
N VAL A 324 -9.26 4.46 22.71
CA VAL A 324 -9.92 5.72 22.39
C VAL A 324 -9.02 6.84 22.89
N ILE A 325 -8.64 7.74 22.00
CA ILE A 325 -7.86 8.91 22.36
C ILE A 325 -8.84 9.97 22.86
N ASP A 326 -8.60 10.55 24.03
CA ASP A 326 -9.37 11.70 24.51
C ASP A 326 -9.05 12.91 23.63
N GLY A 327 -9.91 13.20 22.65
CA GLY A 327 -9.69 14.22 21.62
C GLY A 327 -10.20 15.62 21.98
N ASP A 328 -9.48 16.65 21.54
CA ASP A 328 -9.86 18.08 21.51
C ASP A 328 -10.22 18.58 20.09
N ASP A 329 -10.55 17.67 19.17
CA ASP A 329 -10.80 17.90 17.72
C ASP A 329 -9.59 18.44 16.92
N THR A 330 -8.37 18.41 17.45
CA THR A 330 -7.19 18.92 16.73
C THR A 330 -6.45 17.83 15.93
N THR A 331 -6.02 18.16 14.70
CA THR A 331 -5.26 17.27 13.81
C THR A 331 -3.93 16.83 14.43
N LEU A 332 -3.45 15.61 14.16
CA LEU A 332 -2.05 15.25 14.48
C LEU A 332 -1.09 16.15 13.71
N PRO A 333 0.03 16.58 14.31
CA PRO A 333 1.13 17.19 13.58
C PRO A 333 1.57 16.22 12.50
N THR A 334 1.71 16.67 11.26
CA THR A 334 2.38 15.84 10.26
C THR A 334 3.86 15.75 10.58
N PRO A 335 4.51 14.63 10.23
CA PRO A 335 5.95 14.61 10.11
C PRO A 335 6.41 15.87 9.32
N THR A 336 7.47 16.52 9.79
CA THR A 336 7.92 17.91 9.48
C THR A 336 7.96 18.36 8.01
N LEU A 337 7.80 17.47 7.04
CA LEU A 337 7.84 17.76 5.59
C LEU A 337 6.49 17.67 4.84
N MET A 338 5.43 17.08 5.41
CA MET A 338 4.15 16.90 4.71
C MET A 338 3.12 17.96 5.14
N LYS A 339 3.34 19.23 4.78
CA LYS A 339 2.49 20.34 5.21
C LYS A 339 1.04 20.23 4.72
N GLY A 340 0.80 19.48 3.65
CA GLY A 340 -0.53 19.28 3.06
C GLY A 340 -1.23 18.00 3.54
N VAL A 341 -0.63 17.17 4.40
CA VAL A 341 -1.33 16.01 4.96
C VAL A 341 -2.03 16.42 6.26
N HIS A 342 -3.23 15.93 6.48
CA HIS A 342 -4.04 16.24 7.66
C HIS A 342 -4.67 14.95 8.18
N PHE A 343 -4.32 14.55 9.40
CA PHE A 343 -4.92 13.39 10.06
C PHE A 343 -6.17 13.84 10.82
N SER A 344 -7.35 13.67 10.21
CA SER A 344 -8.63 14.18 10.71
C SER A 344 -9.42 13.16 11.56
N SER A 345 -9.08 11.87 11.48
CA SER A 345 -9.56 10.85 12.42
C SER A 345 -8.53 9.74 12.55
N PHE A 346 -8.18 9.36 13.77
CA PHE A 346 -7.19 8.32 14.02
C PHE A 346 -7.53 7.56 15.30
N GLY A 347 -7.29 6.25 15.29
CA GLY A 347 -7.40 5.37 16.43
C GLY A 347 -6.05 4.73 16.74
N VAL A 348 -5.80 4.44 18.00
CA VAL A 348 -4.65 3.64 18.41
C VAL A 348 -5.03 2.17 18.30
N GLY A 349 -4.17 1.36 17.68
CA GLY A 349 -4.29 -0.09 17.63
C GLY A 349 -3.15 -0.74 18.42
N ILE A 350 -3.50 -1.62 19.34
CA ILE A 350 -2.52 -2.47 20.05
C ILE A 350 -2.84 -3.91 19.67
N GLY A 351 -1.91 -4.62 19.02
CA GLY A 351 -2.08 -6.03 18.70
C GLY A 351 -1.18 -6.88 19.57
N VAL A 352 -1.72 -7.63 20.53
CA VAL A 352 -0.96 -8.65 21.30
C VAL A 352 -1.16 -10.03 20.66
N PHE A 353 -0.07 -10.80 20.55
CA PHE A 353 -0.07 -12.15 20.01
C PHE A 353 0.64 -13.10 20.98
N TYR A 354 0.16 -14.35 21.05
CA TYR A 354 0.49 -15.28 22.15
C TYR A 354 1.67 -16.22 21.87
N GLU A 355 1.97 -16.53 20.60
CA GLU A 355 2.99 -17.53 20.25
C GLU A 355 3.82 -17.08 19.03
N PRO A 356 5.07 -16.61 19.24
CA PRO A 356 5.67 -16.25 20.53
C PRO A 356 4.96 -15.04 21.14
N PRO A 357 4.97 -14.84 22.47
CA PRO A 357 4.37 -13.66 23.10
C PRO A 357 4.99 -12.37 22.56
N GLY A 358 4.17 -11.42 22.12
CA GLY A 358 4.62 -10.10 21.69
C GLY A 358 3.46 -9.15 21.44
N ALA A 359 3.77 -7.86 21.27
CA ALA A 359 2.75 -6.87 20.92
C ALA A 359 3.29 -5.91 19.86
N VAL A 360 2.44 -5.48 18.94
CA VAL A 360 2.71 -4.36 18.03
C VAL A 360 1.85 -3.18 18.46
N VAL A 361 2.47 -2.01 18.57
CA VAL A 361 1.79 -0.75 18.89
C VAL A 361 1.86 0.15 17.66
N GLY A 362 0.71 0.64 17.23
CA GLY A 362 0.65 1.55 16.09
C GLY A 362 -0.62 2.39 16.08
N LEU A 363 -0.63 3.40 15.22
CA LEU A 363 -1.81 4.19 14.92
C LEU A 363 -2.37 3.73 13.59
N SER A 364 -3.68 3.72 13.47
CA SER A 364 -4.32 3.61 12.17
C SER A 364 -5.49 4.58 12.10
N GLY A 365 -5.76 5.14 10.94
CA GLY A 365 -6.79 6.14 10.82
C GLY A 365 -7.05 6.53 9.38
N GLN A 366 -7.79 7.62 9.21
CA GLN A 366 -8.06 8.22 7.93
C GLN A 366 -7.28 9.53 7.78
N LEU A 367 -6.62 9.69 6.63
CA LEU A 367 -5.90 10.88 6.26
C LEU A 367 -6.70 11.73 5.25
N GLN A 368 -6.35 13.00 5.17
CA GLN A 368 -6.79 13.95 4.16
C GLN A 368 -5.56 14.65 3.57
N ILE A 369 -5.57 14.98 2.28
CA ILE A 369 -4.51 15.75 1.64
C ILE A 369 -5.09 17.03 1.04
N GLY A 370 -4.45 18.16 1.37
CA GLY A 370 -4.81 19.52 0.97
C GLY A 370 -5.80 20.20 1.92
N ASP A 371 -5.88 21.53 1.80
CA ASP A 371 -6.70 22.37 2.68
C ASP A 371 -8.20 22.27 2.34
N ALA A 372 -9.00 21.84 3.33
CA ALA A 372 -10.45 21.74 3.24
C ALA A 372 -11.11 23.12 3.06
N ALA A 373 -10.54 24.17 3.64
CA ALA A 373 -11.10 25.52 3.60
C ALA A 373 -10.89 26.20 2.24
N SER A 374 -9.85 25.81 1.49
CA SER A 374 -9.56 26.31 0.15
C SER A 374 -10.19 25.48 -0.98
N GLY A 375 -10.91 24.40 -0.65
CA GLY A 375 -11.55 23.51 -1.63
C GLY A 375 -10.57 22.69 -2.46
N THR A 376 -9.35 22.50 -1.95
CA THR A 376 -8.23 21.93 -2.71
C THR A 376 -7.84 20.56 -2.15
N GLN A 377 -8.79 19.64 -2.13
CA GLN A 377 -8.59 18.28 -1.63
C GLN A 377 -8.27 17.31 -2.77
N ALA A 378 -7.27 16.46 -2.56
CA ALA A 378 -7.09 15.28 -3.39
C ALA A 378 -8.13 14.21 -2.98
N ILE A 379 -8.66 13.49 -3.98
CA ILE A 379 -9.71 12.48 -3.81
C ILE A 379 -9.06 11.10 -3.79
N PHE A 380 -9.43 10.26 -2.83
CA PHE A 380 -8.84 8.93 -2.63
C PHE A 380 -9.93 7.85 -2.51
N ASP A 381 -9.66 6.68 -3.10
CA ASP A 381 -10.49 5.49 -2.91
C ASP A 381 -10.16 4.74 -1.60
N ASP A 382 -8.93 4.92 -1.08
CA ASP A 382 -8.46 4.44 0.21
C ASP A 382 -7.66 5.57 0.87
N ASN A 383 -8.08 5.99 2.06
CA ASN A 383 -7.44 7.05 2.84
C ASN A 383 -6.86 6.54 4.16
N SER A 384 -6.62 5.23 4.26
CA SER A 384 -6.02 4.64 5.45
C SER A 384 -4.53 4.98 5.59
N PHE A 385 -4.09 5.22 6.82
CA PHE A 385 -2.67 5.29 7.16
C PHE A 385 -2.36 4.37 8.34
N VAL A 386 -1.09 3.99 8.45
CA VAL A 386 -0.55 3.34 9.64
C VAL A 386 0.73 4.04 10.09
N VAL A 387 0.86 4.22 11.41
CA VAL A 387 2.12 4.60 12.07
C VAL A 387 2.56 3.44 12.94
N MET A 388 3.75 2.94 12.69
CA MET A 388 4.42 1.98 13.57
C MET A 388 5.15 2.76 14.66
N CYS A 389 4.98 2.35 15.92
CA CYS A 389 5.68 2.97 17.03
C CYS A 389 6.73 2.01 17.63
N GLN A 390 7.83 2.56 18.15
CA GLN A 390 8.67 1.92 19.16
C GLN A 390 8.27 2.41 20.55
N LEU A 391 8.57 1.68 21.63
CA LEU A 391 8.34 2.22 22.98
C LEU A 391 9.62 2.83 23.53
N GLU A 392 9.56 4.11 23.89
CA GLU A 392 10.62 4.81 24.59
C GLU A 392 10.17 5.11 26.01
N SER A 393 10.82 4.50 27.01
CA SER A 393 10.41 4.61 28.42
C SER A 393 8.93 4.29 28.67
N GLY A 394 8.37 3.37 27.87
CA GLY A 394 6.97 2.94 27.96
C GLY A 394 5.95 3.81 27.23
N VAL A 395 6.42 4.83 26.50
CA VAL A 395 5.58 5.70 25.67
C VAL A 395 5.76 5.33 24.20
N PRO A 396 4.68 5.07 23.44
CA PRO A 396 4.77 4.85 22.00
C PRO A 396 5.32 6.08 21.27
N ASN A 397 6.49 5.96 20.63
CA ASN A 397 7.13 6.97 19.79
C ASN A 397 7.09 6.54 18.30
N PRO A 398 6.67 7.40 17.35
CA PRO A 398 6.58 7.05 15.92
C PRO A 398 7.92 6.63 15.28
N LEU A 399 8.05 5.37 14.92
CA LEU A 399 9.24 4.85 14.22
C LEU A 399 9.12 5.00 12.71
N TYR A 400 7.92 4.74 12.16
CA TYR A 400 7.69 4.64 10.72
C TYR A 400 6.24 4.98 10.37
N VAL A 401 6.03 5.77 9.31
CA VAL A 401 4.70 6.04 8.73
C VAL A 401 4.61 5.43 7.35
N PHE A 402 3.48 4.79 7.04
CA PHE A 402 3.15 4.33 5.71
C PHE A 402 1.69 4.57 5.35
N PHE A 403 1.46 4.97 4.10
CA PHE A 403 0.13 5.04 3.52
C PHE A 403 0.18 4.81 2.01
N TYR A 404 -0.94 4.35 1.47
CA TYR A 404 -1.08 4.03 0.06
C TYR A 404 -1.99 5.07 -0.61
N VAL A 405 -1.63 5.48 -1.82
CA VAL A 405 -2.45 6.34 -2.66
C VAL A 405 -2.56 5.75 -4.07
N PRO A 406 -3.77 5.39 -4.55
CA PRO A 406 -3.94 4.72 -5.84
C PRO A 406 -3.46 5.52 -7.04
N GLN A 407 -3.75 6.83 -7.09
CA GLN A 407 -3.35 7.69 -8.20
C GLN A 407 -3.26 9.16 -7.76
N MET A 408 -2.25 9.89 -8.25
CA MET A 408 -2.10 11.35 -8.08
C MET A 408 -1.35 11.98 -9.26
N GLU A 409 -1.70 13.20 -9.65
CA GLU A 409 -0.90 13.97 -10.61
C GLU A 409 0.33 14.59 -9.91
N LEU A 410 1.41 14.88 -10.66
CA LEU A 410 2.62 15.48 -10.09
C LEU A 410 2.35 16.79 -9.33
N THR A 411 1.36 17.57 -9.76
CA THR A 411 0.94 18.80 -9.06
C THR A 411 0.36 18.53 -7.68
N ASP A 412 -0.33 17.41 -7.50
CA ASP A 412 -0.94 17.01 -6.24
C ASP A 412 0.13 16.46 -5.28
N VAL A 413 1.11 15.72 -5.82
CA VAL A 413 2.31 15.32 -5.06
C VAL A 413 3.06 16.55 -4.53
N ILE A 414 3.21 17.62 -5.32
CA ILE A 414 3.81 18.87 -4.83
C ILE A 414 2.93 19.53 -3.74
N THR A 415 1.60 19.42 -3.85
CA THR A 415 0.66 19.94 -2.86
C THR A 415 0.81 19.21 -1.51
N ILE A 416 1.09 17.89 -1.50
CA ILE A 416 1.39 17.12 -0.28
C ILE A 416 2.51 17.77 0.54
N PHE A 417 3.59 18.20 -0.11
CA PHE A 417 4.77 18.74 0.58
C PHE A 417 4.66 20.24 0.87
N THR A 418 4.01 21.01 -0.02
CA THR A 418 4.01 22.48 0.06
C THR A 418 2.75 23.06 0.70
N ASN A 419 1.66 22.28 0.78
CA ASN A 419 0.31 22.76 1.07
C ASN A 419 -0.11 23.93 0.16
N SER A 420 0.36 23.92 -1.09
CA SER A 420 0.11 24.97 -2.08
C SER A 420 0.01 24.35 -3.47
N GLN A 421 -0.92 24.85 -4.28
CA GLN A 421 -1.11 24.36 -5.64
C GLN A 421 0.08 24.70 -6.54
N CYS A 422 0.56 23.71 -7.30
CA CYS A 422 1.59 23.90 -8.30
C CYS A 422 0.97 24.42 -9.61
N PRO A 423 1.35 25.61 -10.11
CA PRO A 423 0.73 26.22 -11.30
C PRO A 423 1.19 25.62 -12.64
N LEU A 424 1.94 24.50 -12.61
CA LEU A 424 2.49 23.84 -13.80
C LEU A 424 1.67 22.59 -14.15
N GLN A 425 1.04 22.57 -15.33
CA GLN A 425 0.50 21.32 -15.88
C GLN A 425 1.64 20.53 -16.52
N VAL A 426 2.09 19.48 -15.82
CA VAL A 426 3.08 18.53 -16.33
C VAL A 426 2.36 17.20 -16.54
N PRO A 427 2.48 16.53 -17.72
CA PRO A 427 1.72 15.32 -18.03
C PRO A 427 2.34 14.07 -17.36
N VAL A 428 2.42 14.10 -16.03
CA VAL A 428 2.99 13.05 -15.19
C VAL A 428 1.93 12.65 -14.16
N SER A 429 1.42 11.43 -14.31
CA SER A 429 0.46 10.82 -13.40
C SER A 429 1.16 9.68 -12.67
N PHE A 430 1.04 9.66 -11.35
CA PHE A 430 1.57 8.58 -10.52
C PHE A 430 0.44 7.63 -10.17
N LYS A 431 0.74 6.34 -10.17
CA LYS A 431 -0.16 5.25 -9.76
C LYS A 431 0.54 4.36 -8.75
N ASP A 432 -0.26 3.71 -7.92
CA ASP A 432 0.19 2.79 -6.89
C ASP A 432 1.27 3.43 -6.01
N LEU A 433 1.00 4.62 -5.45
CA LEU A 433 1.97 5.35 -4.65
C LEU A 433 2.00 4.80 -3.22
N PHE A 434 3.17 4.37 -2.79
CA PHE A 434 3.43 3.87 -1.44
C PHE A 434 4.32 4.85 -0.72
N PHE A 435 3.75 5.71 0.11
CA PHE A 435 4.49 6.72 0.86
C PHE A 435 5.11 6.13 2.11
N GLN A 436 6.33 6.56 2.41
CA GLN A 436 7.07 6.17 3.60
C GLN A 436 7.74 7.36 4.29
N TRP A 437 7.81 7.28 5.62
CA TRP A 437 8.68 8.11 6.45
C TRP A 437 9.30 7.26 7.57
N SER A 438 10.57 7.51 7.89
CA SER A 438 11.34 6.80 8.92
C SER A 438 12.14 7.80 9.77
N GLU A 439 12.08 7.69 11.11
CA GLU A 439 12.65 8.66 12.05
C GLU A 439 14.19 8.61 12.16
N ASN A 440 14.84 7.45 11.94
CA ASN A 440 16.17 7.22 12.51
C ASN A 440 17.36 7.57 11.58
N PRO A 441 18.28 8.47 12.00
CA PRO A 441 19.52 8.77 11.30
C PRO A 441 20.68 7.78 11.56
N THR A 442 20.49 6.76 12.41
CA THR A 442 21.57 5.84 12.85
C THR A 442 21.29 4.33 12.70
N GLU A 443 20.06 3.90 12.48
CA GLU A 443 19.71 2.48 12.31
C GLU A 443 18.68 2.28 11.18
N ASN A 444 18.87 1.26 10.34
CA ASN A 444 17.94 0.94 9.24
C ASN A 444 16.68 0.26 9.79
N VAL A 445 15.50 0.86 9.57
CA VAL A 445 14.22 0.23 9.92
C VAL A 445 13.92 -0.88 8.93
N VAL A 446 13.56 -2.06 9.41
CA VAL A 446 13.08 -3.16 8.55
C VAL A 446 11.58 -2.95 8.30
N LEU A 447 11.19 -2.77 7.04
CA LEU A 447 9.81 -2.62 6.60
C LEU A 447 9.01 -3.92 6.77
N PRO A 448 7.66 -3.90 6.75
CA PRO A 448 6.84 -5.11 6.86
C PRO A 448 7.12 -6.17 5.79
N ASP A 449 7.54 -5.78 4.58
CA ASP A 449 8.01 -6.70 3.55
C ASP A 449 9.43 -7.26 3.80
N GLY A 450 10.08 -6.90 4.91
CA GLY A 450 11.45 -7.29 5.26
C GLY A 450 12.54 -6.60 4.44
N SER A 451 12.22 -5.57 3.67
CA SER A 451 13.21 -4.66 3.10
C SER A 451 13.65 -3.61 4.14
N HIS A 452 14.65 -2.80 3.83
CA HIS A 452 15.07 -1.71 4.72
C HIS A 452 14.47 -0.40 4.24
N SER A 453 13.97 0.43 5.17
CA SER A 453 13.52 1.78 4.89
C SER A 453 14.70 2.62 4.38
N LEU A 454 14.39 3.56 3.49
CA LEU A 454 15.31 4.66 3.19
C LEU A 454 15.08 5.75 4.23
N MET A 455 16.17 6.32 4.74
CA MET A 455 16.12 7.43 5.69
C MET A 455 15.37 8.63 5.09
N GLY A 456 14.55 9.32 5.89
CA GLY A 456 13.79 10.48 5.43
C GLY A 456 12.43 10.13 4.83
N TYR A 457 12.00 10.89 3.83
CA TYR A 457 10.69 10.73 3.19
C TYR A 457 10.87 10.18 1.78
N GLY A 458 9.90 9.40 1.32
CA GLY A 458 9.90 8.96 -0.06
C GLY A 458 8.61 8.25 -0.42
N PHE A 459 8.48 7.91 -1.68
CA PHE A 459 7.41 7.04 -2.12
C PHE A 459 7.87 6.17 -3.28
N ARG A 460 7.36 4.94 -3.32
CA ARG A 460 7.47 4.07 -4.49
C ARG A 460 6.23 4.26 -5.34
N CYS A 461 6.37 4.33 -6.66
CA CYS A 461 5.22 4.47 -7.53
C CYS A 461 5.50 3.93 -8.93
N ARG A 462 4.41 3.69 -9.66
CA ARG A 462 4.40 3.75 -11.12
C ARG A 462 4.23 5.21 -11.52
N ALA A 463 5.07 5.72 -12.42
CA ALA A 463 4.94 7.04 -12.99
C ALA A 463 4.63 6.91 -14.49
N ASP A 464 3.44 7.33 -14.89
CA ASP A 464 3.06 7.43 -16.29
C ASP A 464 3.41 8.83 -16.80
N ILE A 465 4.38 8.92 -17.70
CA ILE A 465 4.71 10.13 -18.44
C ILE A 465 4.07 10.01 -19.82
N ARG A 466 2.95 10.72 -20.02
CA ARG A 466 2.04 10.50 -21.15
C ARG A 466 1.56 9.04 -21.21
N PHE A 467 2.13 8.25 -22.10
CA PHE A 467 1.81 6.85 -22.34
C PHE A 467 2.99 5.91 -22.02
N LEU A 468 4.12 6.46 -21.57
CA LEU A 468 5.27 5.69 -21.10
C LEU A 468 5.14 5.45 -19.59
N SER A 469 5.21 4.19 -19.18
CA SER A 469 5.05 3.81 -17.77
C SER A 469 6.39 3.43 -17.14
N PHE A 470 6.88 4.30 -16.27
CA PHE A 470 8.05 4.08 -15.44
C PHE A 470 7.65 3.54 -14.08
N TYR A 471 8.58 2.92 -13.37
CA TYR A 471 8.39 2.48 -12.00
C TYR A 471 9.70 2.70 -11.23
N GLY A 472 9.60 3.16 -9.99
CA GLY A 472 10.78 3.23 -9.14
C GLY A 472 10.51 3.94 -7.82
N ASP A 473 11.59 4.09 -7.07
CA ASP A 473 11.60 4.75 -5.77
C ASP A 473 11.95 6.23 -5.95
N VAL A 474 11.14 7.09 -5.32
CA VAL A 474 11.38 8.54 -5.21
C VAL A 474 11.76 8.83 -3.77
N ALA A 475 12.97 9.33 -3.55
CA ALA A 475 13.46 9.79 -2.26
C ALA A 475 13.37 11.31 -2.17
N ILE A 476 13.07 11.80 -0.96
CA ILE A 476 13.06 13.21 -0.61
C ILE A 476 13.99 13.36 0.59
N ASP A 477 15.10 14.01 0.33
CA ASP A 477 16.11 14.32 1.32
C ASP A 477 16.00 15.80 1.73
N LEU A 478 16.19 16.07 3.03
CA LEU A 478 16.10 17.42 3.59
C LEU A 478 17.22 18.35 3.11
N GLN A 479 18.37 17.79 2.73
CA GLN A 479 19.57 18.51 2.32
C GLN A 479 19.69 18.60 0.80
N ASP A 480 19.32 17.53 0.10
CA ASP A 480 19.49 17.40 -1.35
C ASP A 480 18.17 17.53 -2.17
N GLY A 481 17.02 17.62 -1.49
CA GLY A 481 15.71 17.74 -2.14
C GLY A 481 15.20 16.42 -2.73
N LEU A 482 14.52 16.47 -3.87
CA LEU A 482 13.93 15.29 -4.52
C LEU A 482 14.97 14.57 -5.40
N LYS A 483 15.11 13.26 -5.20
CA LYS A 483 15.96 12.34 -5.96
C LYS A 483 15.19 11.11 -6.38
N ALA A 484 15.24 10.74 -7.66
CA ALA A 484 14.61 9.51 -8.13
C ALA A 484 15.37 8.94 -9.32
N ASP A 485 15.55 7.62 -9.32
CA ASP A 485 15.93 6.82 -10.49
C ASP A 485 14.73 5.90 -10.77
N ILE A 486 13.93 6.22 -11.79
CA ILE A 486 12.75 5.42 -12.16
C ILE A 486 12.93 4.80 -13.54
N GLU A 487 12.51 3.56 -13.69
CA GLU A 487 12.85 2.72 -14.84
C GLU A 487 11.60 2.26 -15.60
N MET A 488 11.69 2.22 -16.91
CA MET A 488 10.68 1.66 -17.80
C MET A 488 11.19 0.34 -18.38
N ALA A 489 10.30 -0.60 -18.70
CA ALA A 489 10.69 -1.77 -19.48
C ALA A 489 11.14 -1.32 -20.89
N PRO A 490 12.07 -2.04 -21.56
CA PRO A 490 12.40 -1.75 -22.95
C PRO A 490 11.13 -1.77 -23.81
N LEU A 491 10.96 -0.75 -24.65
CA LEU A 491 9.85 -0.70 -25.62
C LEU A 491 10.40 -1.10 -26.99
N SER A 492 9.79 -2.11 -27.61
CA SER A 492 10.20 -2.60 -28.93
C SER A 492 8.99 -2.79 -29.85
N PHE A 493 9.14 -2.39 -31.11
CA PHE A 493 8.21 -2.70 -32.19
C PHE A 493 8.92 -3.61 -33.18
N GLY A 494 9.11 -4.88 -32.80
CA GLY A 494 9.97 -5.81 -33.54
C GLY A 494 11.41 -5.29 -33.63
N SER A 495 12.03 -5.36 -34.80
CA SER A 495 13.36 -4.79 -35.07
C SER A 495 13.32 -3.35 -35.59
N LEU A 496 12.13 -2.77 -35.76
CA LEU A 496 11.95 -1.47 -36.42
C LEU A 496 12.25 -0.30 -35.51
N PHE A 497 11.71 -0.35 -34.29
CA PHE A 497 11.85 0.68 -33.29
C PHE A 497 12.22 0.04 -31.96
N LEU A 498 13.20 0.62 -31.29
CA LEU A 498 13.68 0.20 -29.99
C LEU A 498 13.89 1.43 -29.13
N LEU A 499 13.34 1.42 -27.92
CA LEU A 499 13.60 2.41 -26.89
C LEU A 499 14.09 1.66 -25.64
N GLU A 500 15.39 1.76 -25.42
CA GLU A 500 16.14 1.01 -24.42
C GLU A 500 16.91 1.95 -23.49
N GLY A 501 17.59 1.38 -22.51
CA GLY A 501 18.46 2.10 -21.61
C GLY A 501 19.28 1.16 -20.75
N ASN A 502 19.78 1.68 -19.64
CA ASN A 502 20.60 0.93 -18.69
C ASN A 502 19.86 0.61 -17.39
N GLY A 503 18.52 0.63 -17.41
CA GLY A 503 17.69 0.24 -16.27
C GLY A 503 18.03 -1.17 -15.81
N ARG A 504 18.09 -1.38 -14.49
CA ARG A 504 18.42 -2.66 -13.88
C ARG A 504 17.19 -3.59 -13.77
N GLY A 505 16.01 -3.06 -14.04
CA GLY A 505 14.72 -3.67 -13.76
C GLY A 505 14.31 -3.44 -12.31
N VAL A 506 13.00 -3.40 -12.07
CA VAL A 506 12.44 -3.26 -10.73
C VAL A 506 11.81 -4.58 -10.31
N ASN A 507 12.16 -5.01 -9.10
CA ASN A 507 11.63 -6.21 -8.48
C ASN A 507 10.91 -5.86 -7.18
N VAL A 508 9.81 -6.56 -6.90
CA VAL A 508 9.02 -6.41 -5.66
C VAL A 508 8.89 -7.74 -4.95
N LYS A 509 8.68 -7.72 -3.63
CA LYS A 509 8.37 -8.93 -2.87
C LYS A 509 6.88 -9.26 -2.97
N VAL A 510 6.58 -10.54 -3.19
CA VAL A 510 5.23 -11.07 -3.33
C VAL A 510 5.01 -12.27 -2.41
N ASP A 511 3.77 -12.48 -2.00
CA ASP A 511 3.34 -13.65 -1.25
C ASP A 511 3.37 -14.94 -2.12
N ALA A 512 3.01 -16.08 -1.52
CA ALA A 512 2.97 -17.36 -2.22
C ALA A 512 1.95 -17.41 -3.39
N ALA A 513 1.00 -16.48 -3.45
CA ALA A 513 0.02 -16.33 -4.53
C ALA A 513 0.46 -15.31 -5.59
N GLY A 514 1.62 -14.65 -5.43
CA GLY A 514 2.12 -13.63 -6.34
C GLY A 514 1.55 -12.23 -6.10
N ASN A 515 0.86 -11.99 -4.98
CA ASN A 515 0.38 -10.65 -4.64
C ASN A 515 1.48 -9.85 -3.95
N PRO A 516 1.68 -8.56 -4.27
CA PRO A 516 2.60 -7.69 -3.54
C PRO A 516 2.29 -7.70 -2.03
N ILE A 517 3.34 -7.79 -1.21
CA ILE A 517 3.18 -7.72 0.25
C ILE A 517 2.76 -6.30 0.61
N ASN A 518 1.65 -6.19 1.31
CA ASN A 518 1.12 -4.90 1.69
C ASN A 518 1.81 -4.37 2.94
N ASN A 519 2.47 -3.21 2.83
CA ASN A 519 3.16 -2.54 3.93
C ASN A 519 2.26 -1.58 4.74
N ASN A 520 0.98 -1.39 4.35
CA ASN A 520 0.04 -0.51 5.08
C ASN A 520 -0.73 -1.21 6.22
N HIS A 521 -0.41 -2.46 6.54
CA HIS A 521 -1.10 -3.20 7.59
C HIS A 521 -0.11 -3.77 8.61
N LEU A 522 -0.51 -3.75 9.87
CA LEU A 522 0.21 -4.47 10.93
C LEU A 522 0.13 -5.98 10.65
N ALA A 523 1.27 -6.68 10.63
CA ALA A 523 1.32 -8.13 10.52
C ALA A 523 0.99 -8.78 11.89
N THR A 524 -0.28 -8.71 12.29
CA THR A 524 -0.75 -9.13 13.62
C THR A 524 -1.00 -10.63 13.72
N THR A 525 -1.26 -11.31 12.60
CA THR A 525 -1.53 -12.75 12.57
C THR A 525 -0.29 -13.60 12.23
N VAL A 526 -0.27 -14.85 12.71
CA VAL A 526 0.76 -15.84 12.34
C VAL A 526 0.83 -16.06 10.83
N ALA A 527 -0.33 -16.07 10.15
CA ALA A 527 -0.41 -16.26 8.70
C ALA A 527 0.24 -15.10 7.92
N GLN A 528 -0.01 -13.85 8.31
CA GLN A 528 0.63 -12.67 7.69
C GLN A 528 2.15 -12.69 7.88
N ARG A 529 2.63 -13.02 9.10
CA ARG A 529 4.08 -13.13 9.37
C ARG A 529 4.73 -14.27 8.59
N GLN A 530 4.04 -15.39 8.40
CA GLN A 530 4.53 -16.50 7.60
C GLN A 530 4.58 -16.13 6.11
N ALA A 531 3.58 -15.42 5.60
CA ALA A 531 3.58 -14.92 4.22
C ALA A 531 4.76 -13.97 3.93
N ILE A 532 5.15 -13.13 4.90
CA ILE A 532 6.36 -12.29 4.80
C ILE A 532 7.64 -13.13 4.78
N LYS A 533 7.72 -14.19 5.59
CA LYS A 533 8.89 -15.10 5.61
C LYS A 533 9.03 -15.92 4.33
N ASP A 534 7.90 -16.36 3.78
CA ASP A 534 7.85 -17.19 2.56
C ASP A 534 7.84 -16.35 1.28
N ALA A 535 7.94 -15.02 1.42
CA ALA A 535 7.94 -14.07 0.33
C ALA A 535 9.02 -14.38 -0.71
N THR A 536 8.64 -14.25 -1.98
CA THR A 536 9.57 -14.36 -3.11
C THR A 536 9.66 -13.04 -3.86
N THR A 537 10.59 -12.93 -4.81
CA THR A 537 10.79 -11.72 -5.59
C THR A 537 10.19 -11.89 -6.98
N GLN A 538 9.36 -10.94 -7.41
CA GLN A 538 8.80 -10.87 -8.77
C GLN A 538 9.35 -9.65 -9.50
N GLN A 539 9.76 -9.84 -10.75
CA GLN A 539 10.14 -8.74 -11.63
C GLN A 539 8.90 -8.00 -12.12
N LEU A 540 8.78 -6.74 -11.73
CA LEU A 540 7.72 -5.84 -12.15
C LEU A 540 8.09 -5.09 -13.44
N VAL A 541 9.36 -4.67 -13.54
CA VAL A 541 9.92 -4.02 -14.72
C VAL A 541 11.15 -4.80 -15.18
N ALA A 542 11.16 -5.20 -16.45
CA ALA A 542 12.32 -5.84 -17.06
C ALA A 542 13.50 -4.86 -17.15
N GLY A 543 14.72 -5.35 -16.89
CA GLY A 543 15.94 -4.55 -17.09
C GLY A 543 16.23 -4.29 -18.56
N GLY A 544 17.09 -3.30 -18.83
CA GLY A 544 17.50 -2.87 -20.17
C GLY A 544 16.69 -1.73 -20.77
N GLY A 545 15.71 -1.18 -20.04
CA GLY A 545 14.89 -0.07 -20.54
C GLY A 545 15.35 1.31 -20.07
N PRO A 546 14.66 2.39 -20.50
CA PRO A 546 14.99 3.77 -20.16
C PRO A 546 14.97 4.06 -18.65
N VAL A 547 15.86 4.96 -18.21
CA VAL A 547 15.91 5.46 -16.82
C VAL A 547 15.64 6.97 -16.82
N LEU A 548 14.58 7.39 -16.14
CA LEU A 548 14.36 8.79 -15.84
C LEU A 548 14.95 9.14 -14.48
N LYS A 549 15.84 10.12 -14.46
CA LYS A 549 16.40 10.71 -13.25
C LYS A 549 15.75 12.04 -12.93
N ILE A 550 15.45 12.23 -11.65
CA ILE A 550 15.01 13.50 -11.09
C ILE A 550 15.98 13.87 -9.98
N GLU A 551 16.56 15.07 -10.00
CA GLU A 551 17.46 15.58 -8.95
C GLU A 551 17.29 17.08 -8.80
N THR A 552 16.80 17.58 -7.67
CA THR A 552 16.53 19.02 -7.53
C THR A 552 17.74 19.85 -7.07
N SER A 553 18.77 19.20 -6.51
CA SER A 553 19.97 19.88 -6.02
C SER A 553 20.97 20.24 -7.11
N THR A 554 20.88 19.63 -8.29
CA THR A 554 21.92 19.74 -9.33
C THR A 554 21.32 19.67 -10.73
N SER A 555 21.68 20.62 -11.60
CA SER A 555 21.23 20.64 -13.00
C SER A 555 22.03 19.63 -13.84
N PRO A 556 21.39 18.87 -14.76
CA PRO A 556 19.98 18.94 -15.14
C PRO A 556 19.04 18.30 -14.10
N TYR A 557 17.97 19.01 -13.76
CA TYR A 557 17.05 18.56 -12.69
C TYR A 557 16.15 17.37 -13.08
N LEU A 558 15.99 17.15 -14.39
CA LEU A 558 15.26 16.05 -14.98
C LEU A 558 16.10 15.54 -16.15
N HIS A 559 16.42 14.25 -16.17
CA HIS A 559 17.27 13.66 -17.20
C HIS A 559 16.78 12.27 -17.58
N LEU A 560 16.45 12.06 -18.85
CA LEU A 560 16.10 10.75 -19.38
C LEU A 560 17.34 10.09 -19.99
N TYR A 561 17.82 9.01 -19.39
CA TYR A 561 18.82 8.13 -19.97
C TYR A 561 18.11 7.07 -20.81
N ALA A 562 18.15 7.26 -22.12
CA ALA A 562 17.59 6.30 -23.08
C ALA A 562 18.44 6.27 -24.36
N SER A 563 18.46 5.10 -24.98
CA SER A 563 18.90 4.90 -26.36
C SER A 563 17.66 4.62 -27.19
N VAL A 564 17.58 5.22 -28.38
CA VAL A 564 16.47 4.99 -29.30
C VAL A 564 17.02 4.60 -30.65
N SER A 565 16.38 3.64 -31.30
CA SER A 565 16.67 3.29 -32.69
C SER A 565 15.39 3.24 -33.52
N LEU A 566 15.51 3.65 -34.78
CA LEU A 566 14.45 3.56 -35.79
C LEU A 566 15.11 3.25 -37.14
N PHE A 567 14.70 2.17 -37.80
CA PHE A 567 15.27 1.72 -39.09
C PHE A 567 16.81 1.55 -39.06
N GLU A 568 17.35 0.95 -37.99
CA GLU A 568 18.78 0.78 -37.70
C GLU A 568 19.56 2.08 -37.41
N VAL A 569 18.93 3.24 -37.56
CA VAL A 569 19.51 4.51 -37.11
C VAL A 569 19.32 4.61 -35.61
N SER A 570 20.42 4.61 -34.86
CA SER A 570 20.41 4.73 -33.41
C SER A 570 20.93 6.09 -32.93
N ASN A 571 20.31 6.62 -31.88
CA ASN A 571 20.88 7.68 -31.06
C ASN A 571 21.18 7.11 -29.67
N GLU A 572 22.47 7.00 -29.33
CA GLU A 572 22.94 6.47 -28.05
C GLU A 572 22.64 7.39 -26.86
N GLN A 573 22.40 8.69 -27.10
CA GLN A 573 22.03 9.67 -26.07
C GLN A 573 20.81 10.48 -26.50
N LEU A 574 19.62 10.00 -26.12
CA LEU A 574 18.37 10.64 -26.46
C LEU A 574 18.18 11.99 -25.73
N THR A 575 18.15 13.09 -26.48
CA THR A 575 17.57 14.36 -25.99
C THR A 575 16.15 14.49 -26.52
N ALA A 576 15.15 14.31 -25.64
CA ALA A 576 13.73 14.40 -26.00
C ALA A 576 13.02 15.60 -25.35
N LYS A 577 12.03 16.17 -26.05
CA LYS A 577 11.11 17.19 -25.53
C LYS A 577 9.73 16.57 -25.33
N ILE A 578 9.15 16.75 -24.16
CA ILE A 578 7.81 16.25 -23.82
C ILE A 578 6.85 17.43 -23.82
N THR A 579 5.88 17.46 -24.73
CA THR A 579 4.85 18.51 -24.80
C THR A 579 3.52 18.01 -24.22
N SER A 580 2.40 18.69 -24.49
CA SER A 580 1.04 18.19 -24.19
C SER A 580 0.48 17.27 -25.28
N THR A 581 1.08 17.22 -26.47
CA THR A 581 0.64 16.37 -27.60
C THR A 581 1.60 15.26 -28.01
N ALA A 582 2.92 15.47 -27.98
CA ALA A 582 3.92 14.45 -28.36
C ALA A 582 5.14 14.35 -27.41
N ILE A 583 5.92 13.26 -27.53
CA ILE A 583 7.33 13.19 -27.16
C ILE A 583 8.15 13.34 -28.44
N THR A 584 8.96 14.39 -28.58
CA THR A 584 9.75 14.64 -29.79
C THR A 584 11.24 14.48 -29.54
N PHE A 585 11.95 13.96 -30.52
CA PHE A 585 13.39 13.73 -30.45
C PHE A 585 14.01 13.68 -31.83
N ASP A 586 15.33 13.91 -31.91
CA ASP A 586 16.08 13.81 -33.15
C ASP A 586 16.96 12.55 -33.14
N LEU A 587 16.96 11.83 -34.26
CA LEU A 587 17.95 10.79 -34.56
C LEU A 587 19.00 11.39 -35.50
N ASP A 588 20.26 11.34 -35.08
CA ASP A 588 21.39 11.77 -35.88
C ASP A 588 21.95 10.56 -36.63
N PHE A 589 21.93 10.62 -37.96
CA PHE A 589 22.53 9.61 -38.83
C PHE A 589 23.69 10.18 -39.64
N SER A 590 24.47 11.08 -39.03
CA SER A 590 25.72 11.64 -39.58
C SER A 590 26.75 10.62 -40.09
N GLY A 591 26.59 9.33 -39.77
CA GLY A 591 27.34 8.24 -40.42
C GLY A 591 26.95 7.96 -41.88
N ILE A 592 25.76 8.40 -42.32
CA ILE A 592 25.18 8.16 -43.65
C ILE A 592 24.95 9.50 -44.40
N SER A 593 24.51 10.58 -43.72
CA SER A 593 24.43 11.95 -44.27
C SER A 593 24.39 13.02 -43.17
N ASN A 594 24.67 14.30 -43.47
CA ASN A 594 24.55 15.42 -42.50
C ASN A 594 23.10 15.78 -42.10
N SER A 595 22.15 14.86 -42.29
CA SER A 595 20.73 15.07 -42.04
C SER A 595 20.33 14.54 -40.66
N LYS A 596 19.23 15.08 -40.12
CA LYS A 596 18.58 14.59 -38.90
C LYS A 596 17.20 14.05 -39.23
N MET A 597 16.75 13.07 -38.47
CA MET A 597 15.37 12.58 -38.52
C MET A 597 14.67 13.11 -37.29
N SER A 598 13.73 14.02 -37.51
CA SER A 598 12.89 14.57 -36.45
C SER A 598 11.74 13.62 -36.22
N CYS A 599 11.66 13.04 -35.03
CA CYS A 599 10.67 12.06 -34.65
C CYS A 599 9.69 12.65 -33.63
N ALA A 600 8.43 12.21 -33.71
CA ALA A 600 7.40 12.51 -32.73
C ALA A 600 6.60 11.24 -32.41
N LEU A 601 6.55 10.90 -31.13
CA LEU A 601 5.74 9.82 -30.58
C LEU A 601 4.46 10.42 -29.99
N ASN A 602 3.32 10.14 -30.62
CA ASN A 602 2.01 10.70 -30.29
C ASN A 602 1.14 9.71 -29.49
N GLY A 603 1.58 8.47 -29.37
CA GLY A 603 0.96 7.36 -28.63
C GLY A 603 1.89 6.15 -28.60
N LEU A 604 1.55 5.10 -27.84
CA LEU A 604 2.29 3.82 -27.90
C LEU A 604 2.16 3.13 -29.28
N ASP A 605 1.16 3.52 -30.04
CA ASP A 605 0.77 2.96 -31.32
C ASP A 605 0.95 3.94 -32.47
N ASN A 606 1.44 5.16 -32.23
CA ASN A 606 1.49 6.19 -33.26
C ASN A 606 2.78 7.01 -33.18
N MET A 607 3.58 6.90 -34.23
CA MET A 607 4.84 7.61 -34.39
C MET A 607 4.90 8.26 -35.77
N SER A 608 5.51 9.43 -35.86
CA SER A 608 5.82 10.10 -37.12
C SER A 608 7.27 10.51 -37.15
N ALA A 609 7.88 10.49 -38.34
CA ALA A 609 9.22 10.97 -38.57
C ALA A 609 9.29 11.83 -39.83
N THR A 610 10.14 12.85 -39.82
CA THR A 610 10.45 13.66 -41.00
C THR A 610 11.95 13.77 -41.17
N PHE A 611 12.44 13.59 -42.39
CA PHE A 611 13.87 13.66 -42.69
C PHE A 611 14.09 14.00 -44.17
N GLU A 612 15.32 14.39 -44.49
CA GLU A 612 15.72 14.70 -45.87
C GLU A 612 16.87 13.79 -46.31
N TYR A 613 16.80 13.32 -47.54
CA TYR A 613 17.87 12.54 -48.16
C TYR A 613 18.01 12.87 -49.65
N GLY A 614 19.24 12.80 -50.16
CA GLY A 614 19.54 12.99 -51.57
C GLY A 614 19.22 11.73 -52.36
N ILE A 615 18.70 11.91 -53.56
CA ILE A 615 18.60 10.87 -54.58
C ILE A 615 19.34 11.28 -55.84
N ASP A 616 19.89 10.27 -56.50
CA ASP A 616 20.52 10.33 -57.82
C ASP A 616 20.11 9.03 -58.50
N GLN A 617 19.01 9.08 -59.25
CA GLN A 617 18.37 7.91 -59.85
C GLN A 617 17.82 8.21 -61.23
N ASN A 618 18.01 7.26 -62.15
CA ASN A 618 17.36 7.31 -63.45
C ASN A 618 15.93 6.74 -63.33
N ILE A 619 14.92 7.60 -63.46
CA ILE A 619 13.51 7.25 -63.33
C ILE A 619 12.92 6.97 -64.72
N ALA A 620 12.45 5.75 -64.94
CA ALA A 620 11.71 5.41 -66.15
C ALA A 620 10.35 6.13 -66.19
N LEU A 621 10.05 6.79 -67.30
CA LEU A 621 8.71 7.36 -67.53
C LEU A 621 7.73 6.26 -67.97
N PRO A 622 6.41 6.49 -67.83
CA PRO A 622 5.41 5.49 -68.18
C PRO A 622 5.51 5.03 -69.64
N THR A 623 5.20 3.76 -69.88
CA THR A 623 5.01 3.23 -71.23
C THR A 623 3.53 3.32 -71.61
N ILE A 624 3.21 3.97 -72.72
CA ILE A 624 1.85 4.12 -73.23
C ILE A 624 1.78 3.44 -74.60
N ASN A 625 0.79 2.57 -74.83
CA ASN A 625 0.64 1.81 -76.08
C ASN A 625 1.91 1.05 -76.50
N ASN A 626 2.63 0.45 -75.54
CA ASN A 626 3.92 -0.22 -75.73
C ASN A 626 5.06 0.70 -76.25
N VAL A 627 4.91 2.02 -76.15
CA VAL A 627 5.95 3.00 -76.48
C VAL A 627 6.43 3.68 -75.20
N SER A 628 7.74 3.63 -74.96
CA SER A 628 8.37 4.28 -73.81
C SER A 628 8.40 5.80 -74.00
N LEU A 629 8.03 6.55 -72.97
CA LEU A 629 8.19 8.01 -72.94
C LEU A 629 9.63 8.45 -72.63
N GLY A 630 10.55 7.51 -72.42
CA GLY A 630 11.95 7.75 -72.04
C GLY A 630 12.20 7.61 -70.55
N SER A 631 13.30 8.20 -70.08
CA SER A 631 13.67 8.27 -68.67
C SER A 631 14.18 9.67 -68.32
N LEU A 632 14.08 10.05 -67.05
CA LEU A 632 14.67 11.28 -66.52
C LEU A 632 15.72 10.97 -65.47
N ASP A 633 16.74 11.82 -65.38
CA ASP A 633 17.73 11.74 -64.33
C ASP A 633 17.29 12.62 -63.16
N LEU A 634 17.03 12.00 -62.01
CA LEU A 634 16.50 12.67 -60.83
C LEU A 634 17.59 12.82 -59.78
N GLU A 635 18.31 13.93 -59.85
CA GLU A 635 19.28 14.38 -58.85
C GLU A 635 18.65 15.49 -57.99
N THR A 636 18.14 15.14 -56.81
CA THR A 636 17.45 16.11 -55.92
C THR A 636 17.46 15.65 -54.46
N THR A 637 16.96 16.49 -53.56
CA THR A 637 16.70 16.12 -52.16
C THR A 637 15.21 15.90 -51.93
N ILE A 638 14.85 14.75 -51.37
CA ILE A 638 13.48 14.44 -50.98
C ILE A 638 13.25 14.86 -49.53
N SER A 639 12.30 15.75 -49.29
CA SER A 639 11.74 15.99 -47.96
C SER A 639 10.68 14.93 -47.70
N THR A 640 10.99 13.99 -46.80
CA THR A 640 10.18 12.81 -46.51
C THR A 640 9.42 12.98 -45.21
N HIS A 641 8.17 12.56 -45.19
CA HIS A 641 7.44 12.29 -43.96
C HIS A 641 7.00 10.84 -43.92
N LEU A 642 7.02 10.29 -42.72
CA LEU A 642 6.77 8.90 -42.44
C LEU A 642 5.82 8.80 -41.25
N GLY A 643 4.81 7.95 -41.37
CA GLY A 643 3.92 7.56 -40.28
C GLY A 643 4.09 6.08 -39.98
N LEU A 644 4.22 5.73 -38.70
CA LEU A 644 4.14 4.37 -38.20
C LEU A 644 2.92 4.24 -37.29
N VAL A 645 2.03 3.31 -37.62
CA VAL A 645 0.89 2.95 -36.80
C VAL A 645 0.99 1.48 -36.39
N LEU A 646 0.99 1.22 -35.09
CA LEU A 646 0.99 -0.11 -34.53
C LEU A 646 -0.45 -0.62 -34.45
N THR A 647 -0.69 -1.81 -34.99
CA THR A 647 -1.95 -2.54 -34.82
C THR A 647 -1.70 -3.80 -33.99
N PRO A 648 -2.75 -4.45 -33.45
CA PRO A 648 -2.57 -5.66 -32.65
C PRO A 648 -1.83 -6.82 -33.37
N SER A 649 -1.77 -6.81 -34.70
CA SER A 649 -1.20 -7.90 -35.50
C SER A 649 -0.08 -7.49 -36.47
N SER A 650 0.13 -6.19 -36.71
CA SER A 650 1.10 -5.70 -37.69
C SER A 650 1.48 -4.23 -37.46
N VAL A 651 2.57 -3.80 -38.11
CA VAL A 651 2.96 -2.38 -38.22
C VAL A 651 2.51 -1.87 -39.59
N ILE A 652 1.79 -0.75 -39.64
CA ILE A 652 1.46 -0.04 -40.87
C ILE A 652 2.45 1.12 -41.01
N ILE A 653 3.18 1.15 -42.12
CA ILE A 653 4.10 2.24 -42.45
C ILE A 653 3.51 3.01 -43.63
N THR A 654 3.32 4.31 -43.45
CA THR A 654 2.93 5.24 -44.51
C THR A 654 4.11 6.14 -44.81
N VAL A 655 4.43 6.31 -46.10
CA VAL A 655 5.51 7.16 -46.56
C VAL A 655 4.96 8.15 -47.59
N GLY A 656 5.44 9.38 -47.54
CA GLY A 656 5.15 10.41 -48.53
C GLY A 656 6.25 11.46 -48.50
N GLY A 657 6.12 12.47 -49.35
CA GLY A 657 7.07 13.57 -49.35
C GLY A 657 6.94 14.50 -50.54
N SER A 658 7.95 15.32 -50.71
CA SER A 658 8.06 16.26 -51.82
C SER A 658 9.49 16.52 -52.21
N PHE A 659 9.70 16.97 -53.44
CA PHE A 659 11.01 17.38 -53.95
C PHE A 659 10.88 18.45 -55.01
N ASP A 660 11.93 19.23 -55.20
CA ASP A 660 11.98 20.22 -56.27
C ASP A 660 12.62 19.62 -57.52
N PHE A 661 11.99 19.83 -58.67
CA PHE A 661 12.48 19.42 -59.99
C PHE A 661 12.02 20.41 -61.06
N GLU A 662 12.94 20.84 -61.93
CA GLU A 662 12.65 21.78 -63.04
C GLU A 662 11.90 23.05 -62.61
N GLY A 663 12.19 23.55 -61.40
CA GLY A 663 11.59 24.78 -60.84
C GLY A 663 10.18 24.61 -60.26
N ALA A 664 9.70 23.37 -60.10
CA ALA A 664 8.43 23.05 -59.44
C ALA A 664 8.64 22.10 -58.26
N THR A 665 7.84 22.27 -57.20
CA THR A 665 7.77 21.31 -56.09
C THR A 665 6.78 20.20 -56.45
N LEU A 666 7.31 19.00 -56.69
CA LEU A 666 6.54 17.80 -56.98
C LEU A 666 6.24 17.05 -55.69
N THR A 667 5.06 16.45 -55.60
CA THR A 667 4.59 15.74 -54.40
C THR A 667 4.51 14.24 -54.66
N ILE A 668 4.97 13.46 -53.70
CA ILE A 668 4.80 12.02 -53.62
C ILE A 668 3.65 11.80 -52.64
N SER A 669 2.49 11.37 -53.18
CA SER A 669 1.31 11.11 -52.36
C SER A 669 1.57 10.00 -51.34
N ASP A 670 0.98 10.12 -50.15
CA ASP A 670 1.10 9.13 -49.09
C ASP A 670 0.68 7.74 -49.56
N PHE A 671 1.55 6.75 -49.37
CA PHE A 671 1.29 5.36 -49.70
C PHE A 671 1.69 4.44 -48.55
N VAL A 672 1.00 3.31 -48.43
CA VAL A 672 1.31 2.28 -47.44
C VAL A 672 2.39 1.36 -48.00
N VAL A 673 3.43 1.12 -47.22
CA VAL A 673 4.55 0.27 -47.63
C VAL A 673 4.15 -1.21 -47.51
N ALA A 674 4.19 -1.92 -48.63
CA ALA A 674 3.77 -3.33 -48.73
C ALA A 674 4.89 -4.35 -48.47
N VAL A 675 6.15 -3.90 -48.39
CA VAL A 675 7.33 -4.74 -48.16
C VAL A 675 7.85 -4.58 -46.74
N PHE A 676 8.59 -5.58 -46.25
CA PHE A 676 9.27 -5.47 -44.97
C PHE A 676 10.36 -4.40 -45.05
N ILE A 677 10.17 -3.31 -44.32
CA ILE A 677 11.19 -2.27 -44.13
C ILE A 677 11.96 -2.61 -42.86
N SER A 678 13.28 -2.54 -42.92
CA SER A 678 14.15 -2.70 -41.76
C SER A 678 15.16 -1.56 -41.65
N THR A 679 15.59 -1.01 -42.78
CA THR A 679 16.67 -0.05 -42.89
C THR A 679 16.19 1.26 -43.51
N LEU A 680 16.95 2.34 -43.32
CA LEU A 680 16.70 3.60 -44.03
C LEU A 680 16.80 3.42 -45.55
N SER A 681 17.69 2.55 -46.03
CA SER A 681 17.84 2.24 -47.46
C SER A 681 16.62 1.57 -48.06
N ASP A 682 15.91 0.74 -47.28
CA ASP A 682 14.65 0.12 -47.74
C ASP A 682 13.59 1.20 -47.99
N ILE A 683 13.55 2.26 -47.16
CA ILE A 683 12.65 3.41 -47.35
C ILE A 683 12.98 4.16 -48.63
N GLN A 684 14.25 4.43 -48.87
CA GLN A 684 14.70 5.11 -50.09
C GLN A 684 14.28 4.30 -51.33
N ALA A 685 14.46 2.98 -51.30
CA ALA A 685 14.09 2.10 -52.41
C ALA A 685 12.58 2.10 -52.69
N VAL A 686 11.72 2.07 -51.67
CA VAL A 686 10.26 2.09 -51.89
C VAL A 686 9.78 3.45 -52.38
N ILE A 687 10.41 4.56 -51.95
CA ILE A 687 10.09 5.90 -52.47
C ILE A 687 10.48 6.00 -53.95
N VAL A 688 11.68 5.56 -54.32
CA VAL A 688 12.13 5.56 -55.73
C VAL A 688 11.18 4.70 -56.58
N SER A 689 10.84 3.50 -56.11
CA SER A 689 9.88 2.65 -56.81
C SER A 689 8.49 3.31 -56.93
N GLN A 690 8.04 4.06 -55.92
CA GLN A 690 6.78 4.78 -55.98
C GLN A 690 6.84 5.94 -56.98
N ILE A 691 7.97 6.66 -57.06
CA ILE A 691 8.18 7.73 -58.05
C ILE A 691 8.10 7.16 -59.47
N GLU A 692 8.72 6.01 -59.74
CA GLU A 692 8.63 5.33 -61.04
C GLU A 692 7.21 4.87 -61.35
N GLN A 693 6.54 4.22 -60.39
CA GLN A 693 5.18 3.71 -60.57
C GLN A 693 4.16 4.84 -60.81
N ASP A 694 4.34 5.99 -60.16
CA ASP A 694 3.45 7.15 -60.24
C ASP A 694 4.01 8.28 -61.13
N ALA A 695 5.05 7.99 -61.92
CA ALA A 695 5.77 8.98 -62.73
C ALA A 695 4.82 9.78 -63.64
N GLY A 696 3.78 9.14 -64.17
CA GLY A 696 2.78 9.81 -65.01
C GLY A 696 2.04 10.95 -64.30
N ASN A 697 1.74 10.77 -63.01
CA ASN A 697 1.04 11.77 -62.20
C ASN A 697 2.02 12.80 -61.63
N ILE A 698 3.14 12.34 -61.07
CA ILE A 698 4.18 13.20 -60.47
C ILE A 698 4.74 14.17 -61.50
N PHE A 699 5.09 13.68 -62.69
CA PHE A 699 5.62 14.48 -63.79
C PHE A 699 4.53 14.93 -64.77
N SER A 700 3.25 14.89 -64.37
CA SER A 700 2.12 15.19 -65.26
C SER A 700 2.27 16.50 -66.02
N THR A 701 2.78 17.57 -65.39
CA THR A 701 3.03 18.85 -66.08
C THR A 701 4.03 18.74 -67.23
N LEU A 702 5.07 17.90 -67.09
CA LEU A 702 6.08 17.64 -68.14
C LEU A 702 5.51 16.75 -69.25
N LEU A 703 4.52 15.90 -68.91
CA LEU A 703 3.93 14.91 -69.80
C LEU A 703 2.57 15.33 -70.36
N SER A 704 2.03 16.50 -69.98
CA SER A 704 0.62 16.82 -70.23
C SER A 704 0.29 17.07 -71.70
N THR A 705 1.29 17.47 -72.50
CA THR A 705 1.13 17.69 -73.94
C THR A 705 2.32 17.17 -74.73
N ALA A 706 2.06 16.76 -75.97
CA ALA A 706 3.07 16.36 -76.94
C ALA A 706 4.22 17.39 -77.07
N ALA A 707 3.88 18.69 -77.11
CA ALA A 707 4.85 19.77 -77.24
C ALA A 707 5.75 19.93 -76.01
N GLN A 708 5.19 19.82 -74.79
CA GLN A 708 5.99 19.90 -73.57
C GLN A 708 6.94 18.71 -73.44
N TRP A 709 6.45 17.50 -73.69
CA TRP A 709 7.28 16.30 -73.66
C TRP A 709 8.41 16.39 -74.70
N ALA A 710 8.09 16.70 -75.96
CA ALA A 710 9.08 16.82 -77.03
C ALA A 710 10.12 17.92 -76.71
N SER A 711 9.70 19.06 -76.14
CA SER A 711 10.61 20.12 -75.72
C SER A 711 11.57 19.65 -74.63
N LYS A 712 11.12 18.83 -73.69
CA LYS A 712 11.96 18.26 -72.63
C LYS A 712 12.92 17.19 -73.12
N VAL A 713 12.54 16.43 -74.15
CA VAL A 713 13.47 15.54 -74.87
C VAL A 713 14.55 16.35 -75.59
N ALA A 714 14.18 17.42 -76.31
CA ALA A 714 15.13 18.29 -77.01
C ALA A 714 16.10 19.02 -76.04
N GLN A 715 15.64 19.35 -74.83
CA GLN A 715 16.48 19.92 -73.77
C GLN A 715 17.41 18.90 -73.09
N GLY A 716 17.24 17.60 -73.35
CA GLY A 716 18.00 16.53 -72.69
C GLY A 716 17.54 16.20 -71.27
N VAL A 717 16.42 16.76 -70.81
CA VAL A 717 15.81 16.44 -69.50
C VAL A 717 15.20 15.04 -69.54
N ILE A 718 14.54 14.70 -70.65
CA ILE A 718 14.06 13.35 -70.93
C ILE A 718 15.04 12.70 -71.91
N THR A 719 15.57 11.56 -71.53
CA THR A 719 16.56 10.77 -72.25
C THR A 719 16.03 9.37 -72.55
N ALA A 720 16.85 8.49 -73.14
CA ALA A 720 16.48 7.11 -73.46
C ALA A 720 15.19 6.97 -74.30
N VAL A 721 14.94 7.93 -75.19
CA VAL A 721 13.82 7.90 -76.14
C VAL A 721 14.27 7.25 -77.45
N ASP A 722 13.70 6.10 -77.80
CA ASP A 722 14.05 5.38 -79.03
C ASP A 722 13.70 6.17 -80.29
N SER A 723 12.51 6.79 -80.32
CA SER A 723 12.08 7.67 -81.42
C SER A 723 11.00 8.65 -80.99
N VAL A 724 11.29 9.94 -81.10
CA VAL A 724 10.35 11.02 -80.81
C VAL A 724 9.11 10.95 -81.70
N ALA A 725 9.28 10.72 -83.00
CA ALA A 725 8.17 10.61 -83.94
C ALA A 725 7.25 9.41 -83.65
N SER A 726 7.83 8.27 -83.23
CA SER A 726 7.04 7.10 -82.81
C SER A 726 6.18 7.39 -81.59
N VAL A 727 6.74 8.08 -80.60
CA VAL A 727 6.00 8.45 -79.39
C VAL A 727 4.88 9.43 -79.73
N LEU A 728 5.17 10.49 -80.49
CA LEU A 728 4.16 11.48 -80.90
C LEU A 728 2.98 10.85 -81.67
N LEU A 729 3.27 9.92 -82.56
CA LEU A 729 2.26 9.15 -83.29
C LEU A 729 1.45 8.23 -82.36
N ASN A 730 2.10 7.41 -81.53
CA ASN A 730 1.41 6.32 -80.82
C ASN A 730 0.83 6.73 -79.46
N VAL A 731 1.30 7.82 -78.85
CA VAL A 731 0.83 8.29 -77.53
C VAL A 731 -0.17 9.43 -77.65
N TRP A 732 0.08 10.38 -78.56
CA TRP A 732 -0.77 11.56 -78.76
C TRP A 732 -1.57 11.52 -80.06
N ASP A 733 -1.56 10.39 -80.79
CA ASP A 733 -2.29 10.19 -82.04
C ASP A 733 -2.02 11.28 -83.10
N GLN A 734 -0.80 11.86 -83.10
CA GLN A 734 -0.46 12.94 -84.02
C GLN A 734 -0.27 12.44 -85.47
N THR A 735 -0.79 13.20 -86.43
CA THR A 735 -0.54 13.00 -87.85
C THR A 735 0.90 13.39 -88.24
N ALA A 736 1.36 12.96 -89.42
CA ALA A 736 2.70 13.30 -89.92
C ALA A 736 3.00 14.81 -89.93
N SER A 737 2.00 15.66 -90.23
CA SER A 737 2.18 17.12 -90.17
C SER A 737 2.34 17.59 -88.74
N GLU A 738 1.48 17.15 -87.82
CA GLU A 738 1.52 17.56 -86.41
C GLU A 738 2.80 17.08 -85.71
N VAL A 739 3.31 15.90 -86.06
CA VAL A 739 4.61 15.42 -85.58
C VAL A 739 5.73 16.34 -86.05
N ALA A 740 5.74 16.71 -87.32
CA ALA A 740 6.77 17.57 -87.89
C ALA A 740 6.73 18.98 -87.25
N ASP A 741 5.54 19.55 -87.10
CA ASP A 741 5.30 20.83 -86.42
C ASP A 741 5.76 20.76 -84.94
N THR A 742 5.32 19.74 -84.19
CA THR A 742 5.65 19.57 -82.76
C THR A 742 7.15 19.41 -82.54
N MET A 743 7.82 18.58 -83.35
CA MET A 743 9.27 18.41 -83.26
C MET A 743 10.02 19.69 -83.65
N LYS A 744 9.54 20.43 -84.66
CA LYS A 744 10.15 21.71 -85.04
C LYS A 744 10.05 22.74 -83.91
N ASP A 745 8.87 22.89 -83.33
CA ASP A 745 8.61 23.81 -82.23
C ASP A 745 9.39 23.43 -80.96
N ALA A 746 9.60 22.13 -80.74
CA ALA A 746 10.45 21.62 -79.66
C ALA A 746 11.95 21.87 -79.89
N GLY A 747 12.37 22.17 -81.13
CA GLY A 747 13.76 22.52 -81.46
C GLY A 747 14.57 21.41 -82.14
N PHE A 748 13.95 20.33 -82.62
CA PHE A 748 14.63 19.27 -83.37
C PHE A 748 15.10 19.77 -84.75
N ASP A 749 16.18 19.19 -85.25
CA ASP A 749 16.72 19.53 -86.57
C ASP A 749 15.97 18.83 -87.72
N ALA A 750 16.26 19.27 -88.95
CA ALA A 750 15.60 18.74 -90.14
C ALA A 750 15.85 17.24 -90.34
N GLN A 751 17.00 16.72 -89.89
CA GLN A 751 17.39 15.34 -90.09
C GLN A 751 16.62 14.41 -89.17
N ASP A 752 16.49 14.75 -87.89
CA ASP A 752 15.73 13.99 -86.90
C ASP A 752 14.25 13.91 -87.30
N ILE A 753 13.67 15.06 -87.69
CA ILE A 753 12.28 15.15 -88.13
C ILE A 753 12.05 14.29 -89.37
N ALA A 754 12.87 14.45 -90.41
CA ALA A 754 12.73 13.68 -91.65
C ALA A 754 12.89 12.17 -91.42
N THR A 755 13.76 11.77 -90.49
CA THR A 755 14.02 10.35 -90.19
C THR A 755 12.78 9.74 -89.55
N GLY A 756 12.19 10.44 -88.58
CA GLY A 756 10.93 10.05 -87.97
C GLY A 756 9.77 9.93 -88.97
N LEU A 757 9.62 10.93 -89.85
CA LEU A 757 8.59 10.91 -90.90
C LEU A 757 8.78 9.76 -91.89
N LYS A 758 10.02 9.47 -92.27
CA LYS A 758 10.35 8.36 -93.16
C LYS A 758 10.06 7.01 -92.51
N ASP A 759 10.49 6.82 -91.27
CA ASP A 759 10.53 5.49 -90.67
C ASP A 759 9.18 5.07 -90.04
N PHE A 760 8.39 6.02 -89.50
CA PHE A 760 7.13 5.71 -88.81
C PHE A 760 5.87 6.00 -89.63
N PHE A 761 5.95 6.90 -90.61
CA PHE A 761 4.84 7.19 -91.52
C PHE A 761 5.06 6.62 -92.94
N ASN A 762 6.24 6.04 -93.21
CA ASN A 762 6.62 5.46 -94.50
C ASN A 762 6.43 6.44 -95.68
N LEU A 763 6.70 7.73 -95.43
CA LEU A 763 6.52 8.79 -96.42
C LEU A 763 7.65 8.81 -97.46
N GLY A 764 7.29 9.14 -98.69
CA GLY A 764 8.25 9.31 -99.77
C GLY A 764 8.97 10.66 -99.75
N PRO A 765 10.03 10.85 -100.59
CA PRO A 765 10.82 12.08 -100.63
C PRO A 765 9.99 13.35 -100.90
N SER A 766 8.98 13.27 -101.75
CA SER A 766 8.13 14.42 -102.09
C SER A 766 7.23 14.85 -100.93
N GLU A 767 6.72 13.90 -100.15
CA GLU A 767 5.82 14.17 -99.01
C GLU A 767 6.62 14.76 -97.85
N ILE A 768 7.79 14.19 -97.55
CA ILE A 768 8.71 14.72 -96.53
C ILE A 768 9.21 16.11 -96.92
N HIS A 769 9.54 16.36 -98.20
CA HIS A 769 9.94 17.70 -98.67
C HIS A 769 8.83 18.73 -98.44
N GLY A 770 7.58 18.37 -98.74
CA GLY A 770 6.42 19.23 -98.50
C GLY A 770 6.25 19.60 -97.03
N LEU A 771 6.31 18.61 -96.13
CA LEU A 771 6.18 18.82 -94.68
C LEU A 771 7.33 19.65 -94.11
N LEU A 772 8.59 19.33 -94.43
CA LEU A 772 9.75 20.09 -93.93
C LEU A 772 9.75 21.54 -94.42
N ARG A 773 9.30 21.79 -95.66
CA ARG A 773 9.19 23.16 -96.18
C ARG A 773 8.05 23.93 -95.50
N GLN A 774 6.93 23.26 -95.21
CA GLN A 774 5.80 23.86 -94.50
C GLN A 774 6.18 24.36 -93.11
N ILE A 775 7.02 23.60 -92.39
CA ILE A 775 7.50 23.95 -91.05
C ILE A 775 8.76 24.85 -91.05
N GLY A 776 9.12 25.39 -92.23
CA GLY A 776 10.09 26.48 -92.37
C GLY A 776 11.55 26.06 -92.59
N PHE A 777 11.85 24.79 -92.92
CA PHE A 777 13.19 24.43 -93.38
C PHE A 777 13.43 24.85 -94.82
N SER A 778 14.65 25.29 -95.11
CA SER A 778 15.07 25.67 -96.46
C SER A 778 15.31 24.45 -97.35
N ASP A 779 15.17 24.60 -98.67
CA ASP A 779 15.51 23.54 -99.64
C ASP A 779 16.96 23.07 -99.49
N ARG A 780 17.86 23.92 -98.95
CA ARG A 780 19.24 23.56 -98.67
C ARG A 780 19.37 22.59 -97.51
N GLU A 781 18.64 22.82 -96.42
CA GLU A 781 18.61 21.91 -95.26
C GLU A 781 18.00 20.57 -95.67
N ILE A 782 16.86 20.60 -96.37
CA ILE A 782 16.20 19.39 -96.84
C ILE A 782 17.08 18.60 -97.82
N PHE A 783 17.81 19.29 -98.71
CA PHE A 783 18.80 18.67 -99.58
C PHE A 783 19.88 17.91 -98.81
N MET A 784 20.42 18.49 -97.73
CA MET A 784 21.46 17.82 -96.92
C MET A 784 20.90 16.57 -96.25
N VAL A 785 19.68 16.64 -95.73
CA VAL A 785 18.99 15.49 -95.12
C VAL A 785 18.74 14.36 -96.14
N PHE A 786 18.23 14.68 -97.32
CA PHE A 786 17.95 13.67 -98.35
C PHE A 786 19.22 13.05 -98.94
N GLN A 787 20.31 13.83 -99.00
CA GLN A 787 21.62 13.27 -99.31
C GLN A 787 22.10 12.29 -98.23
N ALA A 788 21.87 12.60 -96.95
CA ALA A 788 22.22 11.70 -95.86
C ALA A 788 21.41 10.39 -95.88
N PHE A 789 20.14 10.41 -96.31
CA PHE A 789 19.34 9.20 -96.51
C PHE A 789 19.83 8.33 -97.68
N GLY A 790 20.24 8.97 -98.78
CA GLY A 790 20.76 8.28 -99.96
C GLY A 790 19.76 7.36 -100.68
N GLY A 791 20.27 6.40 -101.44
CA GLY A 791 19.46 5.46 -102.22
C GLY A 791 18.79 6.04 -103.48
N PRO A 792 18.15 5.20 -104.32
CA PRO A 792 17.61 5.62 -105.62
C PRO A 792 16.48 6.64 -105.52
N SER A 793 15.66 6.61 -104.47
CA SER A 793 14.50 7.50 -104.30
C SER A 793 14.89 8.87 -103.71
N PHE A 794 15.39 8.89 -102.48
CA PHE A 794 15.76 10.13 -101.78
C PHE A 794 16.98 10.82 -102.42
N GLY A 795 17.99 10.04 -102.86
CA GLY A 795 19.16 10.58 -103.55
C GLY A 795 18.84 11.22 -104.91
N GLN A 796 17.91 10.64 -105.70
CA GLN A 796 17.46 11.27 -106.94
C GLN A 796 16.66 12.54 -106.66
N PHE A 797 15.76 12.53 -105.67
CA PHE A 797 14.99 13.73 -105.32
C PHE A 797 15.90 14.85 -104.81
N ALA A 798 16.92 14.55 -104.01
CA ALA A 798 17.93 15.52 -103.58
C ALA A 798 18.58 16.25 -104.77
N SER A 799 18.91 15.53 -105.86
CA SER A 799 19.50 16.15 -107.06
C SER A 799 18.58 17.20 -107.70
N THR A 800 17.26 17.03 -107.64
CA THR A 800 16.29 18.01 -108.15
C THR A 800 16.20 19.27 -107.30
N LEU A 801 16.45 19.17 -106.00
CA LEU A 801 16.50 20.32 -105.08
C LEU A 801 17.76 21.17 -105.29
N SER A 802 18.86 20.56 -105.76
CA SER A 802 20.12 21.26 -106.07
C SER A 802 20.08 22.12 -107.34
N GLY A 803 19.03 21.98 -108.18
CA GLY A 803 18.91 22.64 -109.49
C GLY A 803 18.06 23.92 -109.51
N GLY A 804 17.61 24.43 -108.36
CA GLY A 804 16.52 25.42 -108.27
C GLY A 804 16.88 26.84 -107.80
N GLY A 805 18.07 27.37 -108.08
CA GLY A 805 18.39 28.78 -107.75
C GLY A 805 19.53 29.40 -108.56
N GLY A 806 19.18 30.22 -109.57
CA GLY A 806 20.09 31.21 -110.18
C GLY A 806 20.10 31.29 -111.71
N GLY A 807 19.00 31.76 -112.32
CA GLY A 807 18.94 32.14 -113.73
C GLY A 807 17.96 33.32 -113.94
N ASP A 808 18.37 34.51 -113.49
CA ASP A 808 17.70 35.77 -113.84
C ASP A 808 18.10 36.20 -115.26
N VAL A 809 17.11 36.40 -116.13
CA VAL A 809 17.16 37.37 -117.22
C VAL A 809 15.81 38.09 -117.24
N LEU A 810 15.77 39.33 -116.73
CA LEU A 810 14.83 40.35 -117.19
C LEU A 810 15.52 41.72 -117.16
N ASP A 811 15.87 42.19 -118.35
CA ASP A 811 15.70 43.59 -118.72
C ASP A 811 14.19 43.85 -118.89
N GLY A 812 13.70 44.99 -118.37
CA GLY A 812 12.64 45.77 -119.02
C GLY A 812 11.33 46.03 -118.26
N LEU A 813 11.30 47.23 -117.64
CA LEU A 813 10.17 48.08 -117.19
C LEU A 813 9.33 47.66 -115.97
#